data_AF-A0A1D6ME78-F1
#
_entry.id   AF-A0A1D6ME78-F1
#
_cell.length_a   1.000
_cell.length_b   1.000
_cell.length_c   1.000
_cell.angle_alpha   90.00
_cell.angle_beta   90.00
_cell.angle_gamma   90.00
#
_symmetry.space_group_name_H-M   'P 1'
#
loop_
_entity.id
_entity.type
_entity.pdbx_description
1 polymer ?
#
loop_
_entity_poly.entity_id
_entity_poly.type
_entity_poly.pdbx_seq_one_letter_code
_entity_poly.pdbx_strand_id
1 'polypeptide(L)'
;MYLVVSFISETRFLAMNMEDELEETEIEGFDAQTQTLFCQNAINDLLIQVTANSVRLVSCTSRELVNQWNAPAGFSVNVASANASQVLLATGGGHLVYLEIRDAKLVEVKHAQLEHEISCLDLNPIGENPQYSSLAAVGMWTDISVRIFSLPDLELIRKENLGGEIVPRSVLLCTLEGVSYLLCALGDGNLFSFLLNASTGELTDRKKVTLGTQPISLRTFSSKGTTHVFASSDRPTVIYSSNKKLLYSNVNLKEVNHMCPFNTAAFPDSLAIAKEGELSIGTIDDIQKLHIRTIPLNEQARRICHQEQSRTLAFCSFKYNQSVEESETHLIRLLDHQTFESLCVYPLDQYECGCSIISCSFADDSNVYYCVGTAYVIPEENEPTKGRILVFAVEDGSLQLIVEKETKGAVYSLNAFNGKLLAAINQKIQLYKWMSREDGSHELQSECGHHGHILALYTQTRGDFIVVGDLMKSISLLVYKHEESAIEERARDYNANWMTAVEMLDDEVYVGAENSYNLFTVRKNSDAATDDERARLEVVGEYHLGEFVNRFRHGSLVMRLPDSDIGQIPTVIFGTINGVIGIIASLPHDQYIFLEKLQSTLVKYIKGVGNLSHEQWRSFHNDKKTAEARNFLDGDLIESFLDLSRSKMEEVSKAMGVPVEELSKRVEELTRLH
;
A
#
# COMPACT_ATOMS: atom_id res chain seq x y z
N MET A 1 27.48 21.41 -10.81
CA MET A 1 27.19 20.20 -9.99
C MET A 1 27.35 18.99 -10.90
N TYR A 2 27.84 17.87 -10.37
CA TYR A 2 28.14 16.68 -11.17
C TYR A 2 27.39 15.47 -10.62
N LEU A 3 26.89 14.62 -11.51
CA LEU A 3 26.39 13.29 -11.21
C LEU A 3 27.40 12.28 -11.76
N VAL A 4 27.94 11.44 -10.87
CA VAL A 4 28.96 10.45 -11.22
C VAL A 4 28.29 9.10 -11.38
N VAL A 5 28.38 8.52 -12.57
CA VAL A 5 27.81 7.20 -12.87
C VAL A 5 28.95 6.21 -13.05
N SER A 6 29.01 5.22 -12.16
CA SER A 6 30.03 4.17 -12.24
C SER A 6 29.50 2.95 -12.98
N PHE A 7 30.27 2.48 -13.95
CA PHE A 7 30.10 1.21 -14.63
C PHE A 7 31.20 0.23 -14.18
N ILE A 8 31.12 -1.02 -14.63
CA ILE A 8 32.08 -2.08 -14.25
C ILE A 8 33.51 -1.74 -14.70
N SER A 9 33.67 -1.09 -15.85
CA SER A 9 34.98 -0.81 -16.45
C SER A 9 35.30 0.68 -16.61
N GLU A 10 34.37 1.57 -16.29
CA GLU A 10 34.55 3.01 -16.50
C GLU A 10 33.69 3.84 -15.55
N THR A 11 34.02 5.12 -15.42
CA THR A 11 33.23 6.12 -14.68
C THR A 11 32.92 7.28 -15.62
N ARG A 12 31.65 7.67 -15.68
CA ARG A 12 31.13 8.78 -16.51
C ARG A 12 30.66 9.91 -15.60
N PHE A 13 30.83 11.15 -16.04
CA PHE A 13 30.38 12.33 -15.29
C PHE A 13 29.36 13.10 -16.11
N LEU A 14 28.23 13.41 -15.49
CA LEU A 14 27.18 14.24 -16.07
C LEU A 14 27.16 15.57 -15.33
N ALA A 15 27.30 16.68 -16.04
CA ALA A 15 27.17 18.03 -15.51
C ALA A 15 25.87 18.67 -15.99
N MET A 16 25.27 19.48 -15.13
CA MET A 16 24.16 20.35 -15.54
C MET A 16 24.72 21.53 -16.34
N ASN A 17 24.21 21.73 -17.55
CA ASN A 17 24.53 22.88 -18.40
C ASN A 17 23.73 24.14 -17.97
N MET A 18 23.86 25.25 -18.71
CA MET A 18 23.12 26.49 -18.41
C MET A 18 21.64 26.45 -18.80
N GLU A 19 21.22 25.42 -19.54
CA GLU A 19 19.82 25.18 -19.96
C GLU A 19 19.15 24.09 -19.10
N ASP A 20 19.77 23.74 -17.97
CA ASP A 20 19.31 22.70 -17.04
C ASP A 20 19.20 21.28 -17.64
N GLU A 21 19.97 20.99 -18.69
CA GLU A 21 20.15 19.65 -19.25
C GLU A 21 21.42 18.97 -18.73
N LEU A 22 21.39 17.65 -18.63
CA LEU A 22 22.53 16.83 -18.24
C LEU A 22 23.40 16.48 -19.45
N GLU A 23 24.62 17.00 -19.47
CA GLU A 23 25.62 16.72 -20.49
C GLU A 23 26.81 15.95 -19.93
N GLU A 24 27.39 15.07 -20.74
CA GLU A 24 28.61 14.36 -20.36
C GLU A 24 29.80 15.32 -20.32
N THR A 25 30.57 15.26 -19.23
CA THR A 25 31.76 16.07 -19.01
C THR A 25 32.90 15.22 -18.49
N GLU A 26 34.13 15.69 -18.66
CA GLU A 26 35.32 15.04 -18.11
C GLU A 26 35.93 15.92 -17.00
N ILE A 27 36.41 15.28 -15.94
CA ILE A 27 37.14 15.92 -14.85
C ILE A 27 38.56 15.37 -14.86
N GLU A 28 39.54 16.18 -15.26
CA GLU A 28 40.92 15.73 -15.51
C GLU A 28 41.58 15.03 -14.31
N GLY A 29 41.27 15.47 -13.08
CA GLY A 29 41.81 14.85 -11.85
C GLY A 29 41.22 13.46 -11.53
N PHE A 30 40.08 13.10 -12.11
CA PHE A 30 39.42 11.81 -11.87
C PHE A 30 39.93 10.73 -12.83
N ASP A 31 39.88 9.48 -12.36
CA ASP A 31 40.10 8.32 -13.21
C ASP A 31 38.78 7.87 -13.85
N ALA A 32 38.61 8.12 -15.14
CA ALA A 32 37.44 7.67 -15.90
C ALA A 32 37.56 6.20 -16.37
N GLN A 33 38.76 5.62 -16.39
CA GLN A 33 39.02 4.28 -16.93
C GLN A 33 38.85 3.16 -15.90
N THR A 34 38.51 3.50 -14.66
CA THR A 34 38.30 2.54 -13.58
C THR A 34 36.95 2.75 -12.91
N GLN A 35 36.45 1.69 -12.27
CA GLN A 35 35.23 1.74 -11.49
C GLN A 35 35.42 2.61 -10.24
N THR A 36 34.52 3.56 -10.04
CA THR A 36 34.48 4.38 -8.82
C THR A 36 33.62 3.67 -7.76
N LEU A 37 34.23 3.33 -6.63
CA LEU A 37 33.55 2.70 -5.50
C LEU A 37 32.80 3.73 -4.65
N PHE A 38 33.36 4.92 -4.50
CA PHE A 38 32.77 6.00 -3.71
C PHE A 38 33.21 7.36 -4.24
N CYS A 39 32.31 8.34 -4.22
CA CYS A 39 32.58 9.71 -4.60
C CYS A 39 31.79 10.67 -3.71
N GLN A 40 32.42 11.73 -3.20
CA GLN A 40 31.77 12.75 -2.39
C GLN A 40 32.57 14.05 -2.36
N ASN A 41 31.88 15.16 -2.02
CA ASN A 41 32.50 16.44 -1.71
C ASN A 41 33.20 16.39 -0.35
N ALA A 42 34.43 16.91 -0.30
CA ALA A 42 35.23 17.08 0.90
C ALA A 42 35.30 18.56 1.34
N ILE A 43 35.88 18.78 2.52
CA ILE A 43 36.23 20.12 3.01
C ILE A 43 37.20 20.84 2.04
N ASN A 44 37.17 22.17 2.07
CA ASN A 44 38.06 23.06 1.29
C ASN A 44 37.90 22.98 -0.24
N ASP A 45 36.66 22.85 -0.74
CA ASP A 45 36.36 22.78 -2.17
C ASP A 45 37.12 21.66 -2.90
N LEU A 46 37.16 20.50 -2.25
CA LEU A 46 37.78 19.29 -2.77
C LEU A 46 36.73 18.22 -3.07
N LEU A 47 37.06 17.32 -3.99
CA LEU A 47 36.30 16.16 -4.37
C LEU A 47 37.13 14.91 -4.08
N ILE A 48 36.50 13.86 -3.57
CA ILE A 48 37.14 12.57 -3.34
C ILE A 48 36.62 11.57 -4.37
N GLN A 49 37.54 10.88 -5.02
CA GLN A 49 37.25 9.67 -5.78
C GLN A 49 37.96 8.49 -5.12
N VAL A 50 37.22 7.42 -4.85
CA VAL A 50 37.78 6.14 -4.43
C VAL A 50 37.62 5.13 -5.54
N THR A 51 38.74 4.55 -5.97
CA THR A 51 38.82 3.48 -6.96
C THR A 51 39.43 2.24 -6.32
N ALA A 52 39.43 1.09 -7.00
CA ALA A 52 40.07 -0.13 -6.51
C ALA A 52 41.58 0.03 -6.25
N ASN A 53 42.25 0.98 -6.91
CA ASN A 53 43.71 1.13 -6.86
C ASN A 53 44.16 2.35 -6.04
N SER A 54 43.33 3.38 -5.93
CA SER A 54 43.75 4.66 -5.34
C SER A 54 42.58 5.48 -4.80
N VAL A 55 42.89 6.36 -3.85
CA VAL A 55 42.03 7.46 -3.43
C VAL A 55 42.62 8.75 -3.96
N ARG A 56 41.80 9.52 -4.69
CA ARG A 56 42.21 10.77 -5.34
C ARG A 56 41.46 11.94 -4.71
N LEU A 57 42.20 13.01 -4.43
CA LEU A 57 41.69 14.31 -4.02
C LEU A 57 41.82 15.27 -5.20
N VAL A 58 40.71 15.85 -5.63
CA VAL A 58 40.62 16.71 -6.81
C VAL A 58 40.06 18.07 -6.39
N SER A 59 40.56 19.17 -6.95
CA SER A 59 40.01 20.50 -6.66
C SER A 59 38.71 20.74 -7.44
N CYS A 60 37.69 21.29 -6.78
CA CYS A 60 36.47 21.74 -7.46
C CYS A 60 36.74 22.87 -8.48
N THR A 61 37.73 23.73 -8.21
CA THR A 61 38.00 24.93 -9.00
C THR A 61 38.91 24.64 -10.19
N SER A 62 40.08 24.03 -9.96
CA SER A 62 41.02 23.72 -11.04
C SER A 62 40.70 22.43 -11.77
N ARG A 63 39.89 21.54 -11.17
CA ARG A 63 39.61 20.18 -11.67
C ARG A 63 40.83 19.28 -11.79
N GLU A 64 41.95 19.72 -11.24
CA GLU A 64 43.22 18.98 -11.23
C GLU A 64 43.33 18.10 -9.98
N LEU A 65 44.14 17.05 -10.11
CA LEU A 65 44.52 16.18 -9.01
C LEU A 65 45.42 16.93 -8.02
N VAL A 66 44.96 17.07 -6.78
CA VAL A 66 45.70 17.73 -5.70
C VAL A 66 46.58 16.72 -4.96
N ASN A 67 46.02 15.54 -4.66
CA ASN A 67 46.73 14.51 -3.91
C ASN A 67 46.18 13.12 -4.25
N GLN A 68 47.02 12.10 -4.08
CA GLN A 68 46.64 10.72 -4.34
C GLN A 68 47.28 9.80 -3.32
N TRP A 69 46.46 8.93 -2.73
CA TRP A 69 46.89 7.78 -1.95
C TRP A 69 46.74 6.53 -2.82
N ASN A 70 47.79 5.70 -2.88
CA ASN A 70 47.79 4.48 -3.68
C ASN A 70 47.77 3.26 -2.76
N ALA A 71 46.94 2.28 -3.12
CA ALA A 71 46.90 1.04 -2.40
C ALA A 71 48.21 0.26 -2.59
N PRO A 72 48.71 -0.44 -1.56
CA PRO A 72 49.89 -1.30 -1.68
C PRO A 72 49.70 -2.40 -2.73
N ALA A 73 50.78 -2.78 -3.41
CA ALA A 73 50.73 -3.79 -4.49
C ALA A 73 50.14 -5.12 -3.99
N GLY A 74 49.06 -5.58 -4.61
CA GLY A 74 48.34 -6.82 -4.27
C GLY A 74 47.15 -6.64 -3.32
N PHE A 75 46.91 -5.44 -2.79
CA PHE A 75 45.83 -5.14 -1.86
C PHE A 75 44.87 -4.10 -2.44
N SER A 76 44.01 -4.51 -3.38
CA SER A 76 42.98 -3.62 -3.94
C SER A 76 41.98 -3.19 -2.87
N VAL A 77 41.46 -1.97 -2.99
CA VAL A 77 40.33 -1.47 -2.20
C VAL A 77 39.06 -2.18 -2.66
N ASN A 78 38.37 -2.81 -1.71
CA ASN A 78 37.13 -3.54 -1.98
C ASN A 78 35.90 -2.72 -1.59
N VAL A 79 35.97 -2.01 -0.47
CA VAL A 79 34.87 -1.20 0.08
C VAL A 79 35.44 0.10 0.61
N ALA A 80 34.70 1.19 0.43
CA ALA A 80 35.07 2.50 0.92
C ALA A 80 33.87 3.28 1.43
N SER A 81 34.10 4.08 2.45
CA SER A 81 33.16 5.09 2.94
C SER A 81 33.95 6.36 3.26
N ALA A 82 33.41 7.51 2.91
CA ALA A 82 34.00 8.79 3.28
C ALA A 82 32.94 9.75 3.83
N ASN A 83 33.39 10.77 4.55
CA ASN A 83 32.62 11.96 4.85
C ASN A 83 33.40 13.20 4.39
N ALA A 84 33.03 14.39 4.87
CA ALA A 84 33.68 15.63 4.44
C ALA A 84 35.19 15.70 4.77
N SER A 85 35.67 15.04 5.84
CA SER A 85 37.06 15.18 6.33
C SER A 85 37.82 13.86 6.49
N GLN A 86 37.13 12.73 6.46
CA GLN A 86 37.66 11.41 6.77
C GLN A 86 37.32 10.41 5.66
N VAL A 87 38.23 9.46 5.42
CA VAL A 87 38.05 8.35 4.48
C VAL A 87 38.42 7.05 5.17
N LEU A 88 37.54 6.06 5.10
CA LEU A 88 37.76 4.72 5.61
C LEU A 88 37.69 3.71 4.47
N LEU A 89 38.73 2.88 4.36
CA LEU A 89 38.91 1.94 3.27
C LEU A 89 39.13 0.54 3.83
N ALA A 90 38.53 -0.45 3.17
CA ALA A 90 38.88 -1.85 3.33
C ALA A 90 39.64 -2.33 2.09
N THR A 91 40.82 -2.88 2.29
CA THR A 91 41.56 -3.57 1.22
C THR A 91 41.45 -5.08 1.37
N GLY A 92 41.82 -5.82 0.32
CA GLY A 92 41.93 -7.29 0.39
C GLY A 92 42.74 -7.78 1.60
N GLY A 93 42.48 -8.99 2.09
CA GLY A 93 43.20 -9.54 3.25
C GLY A 93 42.78 -8.98 4.61
N GLY A 94 41.65 -8.26 4.68
CA GLY A 94 41.06 -7.79 5.95
C GLY A 94 41.75 -6.56 6.55
N HIS A 95 42.44 -5.76 5.74
CA HIS A 95 43.06 -4.53 6.23
C HIS A 95 42.09 -3.35 6.18
N LEU A 96 42.02 -2.61 7.28
CA LEU A 96 41.25 -1.38 7.44
C LEU A 96 42.22 -0.19 7.52
N VAL A 97 42.07 0.75 6.59
CA VAL A 97 42.91 1.96 6.49
C VAL A 97 42.06 3.18 6.75
N TYR A 98 42.48 4.01 7.70
CA TYR A 98 41.85 5.27 8.05
C TYR A 98 42.72 6.45 7.60
N LEU A 99 42.16 7.27 6.71
CA LEU A 99 42.77 8.47 6.16
C LEU A 99 42.03 9.72 6.63
N GLU A 100 42.76 10.78 6.88
CA GLU A 100 42.20 12.12 7.13
C GLU A 100 42.68 13.11 6.07
N ILE A 101 41.79 14.05 5.73
CA ILE A 101 42.09 15.15 4.83
C ILE A 101 42.63 16.31 5.67
N ARG A 102 43.94 16.51 5.63
CA ARG A 102 44.63 17.60 6.34
C ARG A 102 45.39 18.45 5.34
N ASP A 103 45.16 19.75 5.34
CA ASP A 103 45.83 20.70 4.44
C ASP A 103 45.82 20.27 2.95
N ALA A 104 44.65 19.80 2.47
CA ALA A 104 44.44 19.28 1.11
C ALA A 104 45.32 18.06 0.74
N LYS A 105 45.79 17.29 1.73
CA LYS A 105 46.52 16.02 1.55
C LYS A 105 45.80 14.87 2.25
N LEU A 106 45.88 13.69 1.66
CA LEU A 106 45.45 12.45 2.29
C LEU A 106 46.55 11.97 3.23
N VAL A 107 46.28 12.00 4.53
CA VAL A 107 47.20 11.52 5.55
C VAL A 107 46.67 10.22 6.13
N GLU A 108 47.45 9.15 6.00
CA GLU A 108 47.16 7.89 6.67
C GLU A 108 47.43 8.04 8.17
N VAL A 109 46.35 7.97 8.96
CA VAL A 109 46.42 8.13 10.41
C VAL A 109 46.62 6.77 11.07
N LYS A 110 45.89 5.75 10.61
CA LYS A 110 45.93 4.42 11.21
C LYS A 110 45.66 3.32 10.19
N HIS A 111 46.35 2.20 10.38
CA HIS A 111 46.16 0.95 9.67
C HIS A 111 46.00 -0.19 10.68
N ALA A 112 44.99 -1.03 10.47
CA ALA A 112 44.72 -2.20 11.31
C ALA A 112 44.38 -3.41 10.43
N GLN A 113 44.87 -4.59 10.81
CA GLN A 113 44.47 -5.85 10.18
C GLN A 113 43.43 -6.54 11.06
N LEU A 114 42.26 -6.82 10.48
CA LEU A 114 41.17 -7.53 11.14
C LEU A 114 41.28 -9.04 10.92
N GLU A 115 40.57 -9.80 11.76
CA GLU A 115 40.57 -11.27 11.76
C GLU A 115 39.91 -11.87 10.50
N HIS A 116 38.96 -11.14 9.91
CA HIS A 116 38.16 -11.59 8.77
C HIS A 116 38.02 -10.47 7.73
N GLU A 117 37.58 -10.84 6.53
CA GLU A 117 37.31 -9.89 5.48
C GLU A 117 36.12 -8.99 5.80
N ILE A 118 36.19 -7.75 5.31
CA ILE A 118 35.19 -6.71 5.52
C ILE A 118 34.21 -6.72 4.35
N SER A 119 32.91 -6.71 4.64
CA SER A 119 31.85 -6.74 3.64
C SER A 119 31.22 -5.38 3.35
N CYS A 120 31.08 -4.53 4.37
CA CYS A 120 30.52 -3.18 4.24
C CYS A 120 31.09 -2.23 5.30
N LEU A 121 31.13 -0.94 5.00
CA LEU A 121 31.67 0.11 5.84
C LEU A 121 30.73 1.31 5.84
N ASP A 122 30.64 2.01 6.96
CA ASP A 122 30.01 3.32 7.00
C ASP A 122 30.68 4.25 8.02
N LEU A 123 30.79 5.51 7.63
CA LEU A 123 31.48 6.58 8.36
C LEU A 123 30.59 7.83 8.46
N ASN A 124 29.27 7.69 8.27
CA ASN A 124 28.36 8.81 8.32
C ASN A 124 28.38 9.46 9.73
N PRO A 125 28.60 10.79 9.84
CA PRO A 125 28.77 11.45 11.12
C PRO A 125 27.48 11.42 11.94
N ILE A 126 27.60 10.96 13.19
CA ILE A 126 26.55 11.00 14.20
C ILE A 126 27.01 11.91 15.34
N GLY A 127 26.22 12.94 15.66
CA GLY A 127 26.46 13.83 16.80
C GLY A 127 26.43 15.30 16.42
N GLU A 128 27.10 16.13 17.24
CA GLU A 128 27.09 17.60 17.08
C GLU A 128 27.94 18.09 15.90
N ASN A 129 28.95 17.31 15.48
CA ASN A 129 29.84 17.68 14.38
C ASN A 129 29.42 16.99 13.07
N PRO A 130 28.89 17.71 12.08
CA PRO A 130 28.46 17.13 10.80
C PRO A 130 29.63 16.80 9.86
N GLN A 131 30.86 17.19 10.18
CA GLN A 131 32.03 16.99 9.30
C GLN A 131 32.96 15.88 9.76
N TYR A 132 32.80 15.41 11.00
CA TYR A 132 33.71 14.44 11.63
C TYR A 132 32.90 13.38 12.38
N SER A 133 33.18 12.11 12.13
CA SER A 133 32.62 10.97 12.86
C SER A 133 33.62 10.46 13.90
N SER A 134 33.13 10.24 15.12
CA SER A 134 33.87 9.56 16.19
C SER A 134 33.77 8.03 16.10
N LEU A 135 32.80 7.52 15.32
CA LEU A 135 32.49 6.11 15.22
C LEU A 135 32.55 5.64 13.76
N ALA A 136 32.98 4.41 13.56
CA ALA A 136 32.90 3.71 12.28
C ALA A 136 32.18 2.38 12.46
N ALA A 137 31.25 2.08 11.54
CA ALA A 137 30.55 0.81 11.50
C ALA A 137 31.15 -0.09 10.42
N VAL A 138 31.44 -1.33 10.79
CA VAL A 138 32.12 -2.31 9.93
C VAL A 138 31.37 -3.63 9.95
N GLY A 139 30.90 -4.09 8.79
CA GLY A 139 30.33 -5.41 8.60
C GLY A 139 31.40 -6.42 8.20
N MET A 140 31.36 -7.61 8.79
CA MET A 140 32.35 -8.66 8.58
C MET A 140 31.75 -9.83 7.80
N TRP A 141 32.55 -10.46 6.94
CA TRP A 141 32.13 -11.55 6.06
C TRP A 141 32.01 -12.88 6.82
N THR A 142 33.08 -13.32 7.48
CA THR A 142 33.17 -14.71 7.99
C THR A 142 32.38 -14.95 9.26
N ASP A 143 32.36 -14.00 10.19
CA ASP A 143 31.67 -14.16 11.48
C ASP A 143 30.29 -13.48 11.53
N ILE A 144 29.84 -12.92 10.39
CA ILE A 144 28.52 -12.32 10.20
C ILE A 144 28.19 -11.38 11.38
N SER A 145 29.14 -10.49 11.65
CA SER A 145 29.08 -9.54 12.77
C SER A 145 29.14 -8.11 12.26
N VAL A 146 28.51 -7.22 13.03
CA VAL A 146 28.71 -5.77 12.90
C VAL A 146 29.56 -5.31 14.07
N ARG A 147 30.63 -4.61 13.74
CA ARG A 147 31.62 -4.09 14.68
C ARG A 147 31.61 -2.57 14.64
N ILE A 148 31.66 -1.95 15.81
CA ILE A 148 31.81 -0.49 15.95
C ILE A 148 33.22 -0.21 16.42
N PHE A 149 33.91 0.66 15.68
CA PHE A 149 35.26 1.12 15.99
C PHE A 149 35.25 2.59 16.40
N SER A 150 36.13 2.95 17.33
CA SER A 150 36.42 4.34 17.68
C SER A 150 37.40 4.95 16.67
N LEU A 151 37.17 6.21 16.29
CA LEU A 151 38.10 7.00 15.49
C LEU A 151 38.75 8.08 16.37
N PRO A 152 40.08 8.30 16.26
CA PRO A 152 40.99 7.84 15.20
C PRO A 152 41.73 6.51 15.47
N ASP A 153 41.63 5.96 16.69
CA ASP A 153 42.52 4.86 17.12
C ASP A 153 42.20 3.48 16.51
N LEU A 154 41.02 3.32 15.91
CA LEU A 154 40.48 2.07 15.39
C LEU A 154 40.38 0.96 16.46
N GLU A 155 40.00 1.34 17.68
CA GLU A 155 39.75 0.35 18.74
C GLU A 155 38.33 -0.19 18.64
N LEU A 156 38.19 -1.50 18.82
CA LEU A 156 36.89 -2.17 18.80
C LEU A 156 36.12 -1.82 20.07
N ILE A 157 35.03 -1.07 19.94
CA ILE A 157 34.12 -0.75 21.05
C ILE A 157 33.16 -1.91 21.29
N ARG A 158 32.50 -2.36 20.21
CA ARG A 158 31.44 -3.37 20.29
C ARG A 158 31.48 -4.30 19.10
N LYS A 159 31.24 -5.58 19.38
CA LYS A 159 30.97 -6.63 18.40
C LYS A 159 29.56 -7.17 18.65
N GLU A 160 28.72 -7.11 17.63
CA GLU A 160 27.36 -7.65 17.67
C GLU A 160 27.19 -8.70 16.57
N ASN A 161 26.80 -9.92 16.95
CA ASN A 161 26.62 -11.02 16.00
C ASN A 161 25.20 -11.00 15.45
N LEU A 162 25.06 -10.86 14.13
CA LEU A 162 23.75 -10.86 13.47
C LEU A 162 23.17 -12.28 13.40
N GLY A 163 24.02 -13.31 13.33
CA GLY A 163 23.60 -14.71 13.24
C GLY A 163 23.01 -15.08 11.87
N GLY A 164 22.98 -16.37 11.57
CA GLY A 164 22.61 -16.91 10.26
C GLY A 164 23.83 -17.26 9.39
N GLU A 165 23.59 -17.50 8.11
CA GLU A 165 24.63 -17.86 7.11
C GLU A 165 24.90 -16.73 6.09
N ILE A 166 24.16 -15.63 6.18
CA ILE A 166 24.12 -14.60 5.14
C ILE A 166 24.83 -13.34 5.63
N VAL A 167 25.75 -12.84 4.80
CA VAL A 167 26.66 -11.74 5.15
C VAL A 167 25.96 -10.36 5.09
N PRO A 168 26.38 -9.40 5.92
CA PRO A 168 25.93 -8.02 5.80
C PRO A 168 26.47 -7.38 4.52
N ARG A 169 25.60 -6.73 3.75
CA ARG A 169 25.94 -6.08 2.47
C ARG A 169 25.96 -4.56 2.56
N SER A 170 25.18 -3.98 3.46
CA SER A 170 25.17 -2.53 3.70
C SER A 170 25.06 -2.26 5.19
N VAL A 171 25.80 -1.27 5.66
CA VAL A 171 25.67 -0.73 7.01
C VAL A 171 25.52 0.78 6.90
N LEU A 172 24.74 1.39 7.81
CA LEU A 172 24.50 2.82 7.80
C LEU A 172 24.29 3.33 9.23
N LEU A 173 25.06 4.35 9.59
CA LEU A 173 24.91 5.16 10.78
C LEU A 173 24.01 6.34 10.44
N CYS A 174 22.90 6.53 11.16
CA CYS A 174 22.01 7.66 10.89
C CYS A 174 21.32 8.20 12.15
N THR A 175 21.00 9.49 12.15
CA THR A 175 20.18 10.12 13.19
C THR A 175 18.83 10.50 12.61
N LEU A 176 17.75 9.99 13.20
CA LEU A 176 16.37 10.25 12.82
C LEU A 176 15.61 10.79 14.04
N GLU A 177 14.93 11.93 13.92
CA GLU A 177 14.23 12.61 15.03
C GLU A 177 15.06 12.77 16.32
N GLY A 178 16.38 12.98 16.18
CA GLY A 178 17.31 13.14 17.31
C GLY A 178 17.71 11.83 18.00
N VAL A 179 17.30 10.68 17.48
CA VAL A 179 17.72 9.34 17.95
C VAL A 179 18.71 8.75 16.94
N SER A 180 19.81 8.22 17.44
CA SER A 180 20.85 7.60 16.61
C SER A 180 20.57 6.11 16.42
N TYR A 181 20.68 5.65 15.18
CA TYR A 181 20.42 4.29 14.76
C TYR A 181 21.61 3.72 13.99
N LEU A 182 21.81 2.42 14.14
CA LEU A 182 22.64 1.61 13.28
C LEU A 182 21.73 0.68 12.48
N LEU A 183 21.73 0.84 11.17
CA LEU A 183 20.99 0.00 10.24
C LEU A 183 21.99 -0.94 9.55
N CYS A 184 21.71 -2.23 9.56
CA CYS A 184 22.54 -3.24 8.90
C CYS A 184 21.67 -4.14 8.03
N ALA A 185 21.90 -4.11 6.72
CA ALA A 185 21.19 -4.91 5.76
C ALA A 185 21.99 -6.12 5.30
N LEU A 186 21.33 -7.26 5.24
CA LEU A 186 21.87 -8.54 4.81
C LEU A 186 21.66 -8.77 3.30
N GLY A 187 22.34 -9.79 2.77
CA GLY A 187 22.21 -10.20 1.37
C GLY A 187 20.87 -10.84 0.99
N ASP A 188 20.02 -11.19 1.95
CA ASP A 188 18.71 -11.85 1.75
C ASP A 188 17.51 -10.90 1.85
N GLY A 189 17.77 -9.59 1.83
CA GLY A 189 16.73 -8.58 1.97
C GLY A 189 16.21 -8.38 3.40
N ASN A 190 16.89 -8.94 4.42
CA ASN A 190 16.65 -8.61 5.82
C ASN A 190 17.43 -7.38 6.27
N LEU A 191 16.78 -6.53 7.04
CA LEU A 191 17.34 -5.35 7.70
C LEU A 191 17.30 -5.54 9.22
N PHE A 192 18.44 -5.36 9.87
CA PHE A 192 18.53 -5.17 11.31
C PHE A 192 18.63 -3.70 11.65
N SER A 193 17.78 -3.24 12.57
CA SER A 193 17.88 -1.90 13.15
C SER A 193 18.26 -2.00 14.62
N PHE A 194 19.22 -1.19 15.03
CA PHE A 194 19.67 -1.05 16.41
C PHE A 194 19.62 0.41 16.83
N LEU A 195 19.30 0.66 18.08
CA LEU A 195 19.39 1.97 18.71
C LEU A 195 20.82 2.15 19.23
N LEU A 196 21.52 3.15 18.69
CA LEU A 196 22.92 3.44 18.98
C LEU A 196 23.02 4.59 19.97
N ASN A 197 23.82 4.42 21.02
CA ASN A 197 24.23 5.55 21.86
C ASN A 197 25.53 6.17 21.31
N ALA A 198 25.45 7.39 20.80
CA ALA A 198 26.60 8.07 20.18
C ALA A 198 27.79 8.31 21.12
N SER A 199 27.56 8.37 22.44
CA SER A 199 28.64 8.63 23.41
C SER A 199 29.34 7.34 23.88
N THR A 200 28.61 6.23 24.02
CA THR A 200 29.16 4.96 24.51
C THR A 200 29.44 3.95 23.40
N GLY A 201 28.83 4.11 22.22
CA GLY A 201 28.86 3.13 21.13
C GLY A 201 28.04 1.86 21.42
N GLU A 202 27.20 1.85 22.46
CA GLU A 202 26.36 0.69 22.79
C GLU A 202 25.18 0.55 21.83
N LEU A 203 24.90 -0.70 21.46
CA LEU A 203 23.78 -1.10 20.61
C LEU A 203 22.68 -1.75 21.46
N THR A 204 21.47 -1.21 21.35
CA THR A 204 20.29 -1.69 22.07
C THR A 204 19.10 -1.84 21.12
N ASP A 205 17.99 -2.44 21.58
CA ASP A 205 16.74 -2.59 20.84
C ASP A 205 16.89 -3.19 19.41
N ARG A 206 17.50 -4.37 19.33
CA ARG A 206 17.65 -5.12 18.08
C ARG A 206 16.29 -5.49 17.50
N LYS A 207 15.98 -5.01 16.30
CA LYS A 207 14.79 -5.40 15.52
C LYS A 207 15.20 -5.92 14.15
N LYS A 208 14.47 -6.92 13.63
CA LYS A 208 14.69 -7.53 12.32
C LYS A 208 13.44 -7.32 11.46
N VAL A 209 13.60 -6.75 10.27
CA VAL A 209 12.52 -6.52 9.31
C VAL A 209 12.95 -7.05 7.94
N THR A 210 12.06 -7.76 7.24
CA THR A 210 12.32 -8.22 5.86
C THR A 210 11.72 -7.21 4.90
N LEU A 211 12.56 -6.57 4.08
CA LEU A 211 12.14 -5.59 3.08
C LEU A 211 12.01 -6.21 1.69
N GLY A 212 12.89 -7.14 1.33
CA GLY A 212 12.91 -7.77 0.02
C GLY A 212 13.54 -9.15 0.04
N THR A 213 13.96 -9.65 -1.13
CA THR A 213 14.71 -10.91 -1.26
C THR A 213 16.13 -10.69 -1.77
N GLN A 214 16.40 -9.51 -2.33
CA GLN A 214 17.70 -9.12 -2.84
C GLN A 214 18.54 -8.33 -1.82
N PRO A 215 19.87 -8.24 -2.00
CA PRO A 215 20.74 -7.44 -1.14
C PRO A 215 20.32 -5.97 -1.15
N ILE A 216 20.21 -5.37 0.04
CA ILE A 216 19.78 -3.98 0.19
C ILE A 216 20.99 -3.05 0.27
N SER A 217 20.95 -1.94 -0.49
CA SER A 217 21.86 -0.80 -0.34
C SER A 217 21.16 0.35 0.39
N LEU A 218 21.74 0.82 1.50
CA LEU A 218 21.18 1.91 2.31
C LEU A 218 21.84 3.25 1.97
N ARG A 219 21.03 4.29 1.78
CA ARG A 219 21.53 5.67 1.59
C ARG A 219 20.66 6.68 2.36
N THR A 220 21.31 7.65 2.99
CA THR A 220 20.60 8.79 3.58
C THR A 220 20.23 9.81 2.51
N PHE A 221 19.07 10.43 2.67
CA PHE A 221 18.68 11.62 1.92
C PHE A 221 17.89 12.56 2.82
N SER A 222 17.87 13.84 2.48
CA SER A 222 17.04 14.83 3.17
C SER A 222 15.94 15.29 2.23
N SER A 223 14.71 15.35 2.71
CA SER A 223 13.56 15.89 1.99
C SER A 223 12.79 16.79 2.94
N LYS A 224 12.41 17.99 2.50
CA LYS A 224 11.64 18.97 3.30
C LYS A 224 12.24 19.26 4.69
N GLY A 225 13.56 19.14 4.83
CA GLY A 225 14.28 19.40 6.09
C GLY A 225 14.34 18.22 7.08
N THR A 226 13.79 17.06 6.73
CA THR A 226 13.91 15.83 7.52
C THR A 226 14.79 14.80 6.82
N THR A 227 15.67 14.16 7.60
CA THR A 227 16.52 13.07 7.11
C THR A 227 15.73 11.77 7.07
N HIS A 228 15.85 11.06 5.95
CA HIS A 228 15.28 9.74 5.71
C HIS A 228 16.36 8.79 5.19
N VAL A 229 16.07 7.49 5.23
CA VAL A 229 16.94 6.46 4.67
C VAL A 229 16.20 5.74 3.56
N PHE A 230 16.84 5.59 2.41
CA PHE A 230 16.33 4.82 1.29
C PHE A 230 17.02 3.46 1.25
N ALA A 231 16.23 2.40 1.27
CA ALA A 231 16.65 1.03 1.07
C ALA A 231 16.41 0.65 -0.39
N SER A 232 17.50 0.52 -1.15
CA SER A 232 17.48 0.10 -2.56
C SER A 232 17.52 -1.43 -2.62
N SER A 233 16.53 -2.05 -3.25
CA SER A 233 16.41 -3.51 -3.44
C SER A 233 15.35 -3.82 -4.53
N ASP A 234 14.95 -5.09 -4.63
CA ASP A 234 13.76 -5.57 -5.36
C ASP A 234 12.43 -5.05 -4.80
N ARG A 235 12.47 -4.42 -3.62
CA ARG A 235 11.35 -3.71 -3.00
C ARG A 235 11.87 -2.43 -2.36
N PRO A 236 12.01 -1.35 -3.15
CA PRO A 236 12.55 -0.12 -2.64
C PRO A 236 11.68 0.44 -1.51
N THR A 237 12.29 0.73 -0.37
CA THR A 237 11.58 1.17 0.84
C THR A 237 12.23 2.43 1.40
N VAL A 238 11.41 3.42 1.75
CA VAL A 238 11.85 4.58 2.53
C VAL A 238 11.63 4.30 4.01
N ILE A 239 12.71 4.41 4.77
CA ILE A 239 12.73 4.29 6.23
C ILE A 239 12.76 5.70 6.79
N TYR A 240 11.79 6.01 7.65
CA TYR A 240 11.67 7.30 8.31
C TYR A 240 11.29 7.11 9.77
N SER A 241 11.54 8.12 10.60
CA SER A 241 11.06 8.13 11.97
C SER A 241 9.85 9.03 12.09
N SER A 242 8.80 8.54 12.76
CA SER A 242 7.67 9.36 13.21
C SER A 242 7.34 8.95 14.63
N ASN A 243 7.16 9.93 15.53
CA ASN A 243 6.94 9.68 16.95
C ASN A 243 8.04 8.82 17.60
N LYS A 244 9.30 8.97 17.16
CA LYS A 244 10.47 8.19 17.60
C LYS A 244 10.38 6.68 17.32
N LYS A 245 9.55 6.28 16.36
CA LYS A 245 9.47 4.91 15.85
C LYS A 245 9.86 4.88 14.38
N LEU A 246 10.62 3.86 14.00
CA LEU A 246 10.96 3.60 12.60
C LEU A 246 9.73 3.06 11.86
N LEU A 247 9.39 3.72 10.76
CA LEU A 247 8.34 3.34 9.82
C LEU A 247 8.98 3.05 8.46
N TYR A 248 8.34 2.15 7.73
CA TYR A 248 8.79 1.64 6.44
C TYR A 248 7.68 1.91 5.42
N SER A 249 7.96 2.71 4.40
CA SER A 249 7.02 2.97 3.30
C SER A 249 7.60 2.46 1.99
N ASN A 250 6.84 1.62 1.29
CA ASN A 250 7.26 1.09 0.00
C ASN A 250 7.13 2.15 -1.08
N VAL A 251 8.14 2.22 -1.95
CA VAL A 251 8.12 3.09 -3.12
C VAL A 251 7.50 2.32 -4.27
N ASN A 252 6.67 3.00 -5.08
CA ASN A 252 5.98 2.44 -6.24
C ASN A 252 6.94 2.22 -7.45
N LEU A 253 8.08 1.58 -7.21
CA LEU A 253 9.07 1.20 -8.21
C LEU A 253 9.35 -0.30 -8.06
N LYS A 254 9.51 -1.00 -9.19
CA LYS A 254 9.74 -2.46 -9.19
C LYS A 254 11.05 -2.86 -8.54
N GLU A 255 12.12 -2.16 -8.86
CA GLU A 255 13.47 -2.47 -8.39
C GLU A 255 14.29 -1.18 -8.47
N VAL A 256 15.22 -1.00 -7.53
CA VAL A 256 16.20 0.08 -7.53
C VAL A 256 17.54 -0.50 -7.10
N ASN A 257 18.54 -0.39 -7.97
CA ASN A 257 19.89 -0.90 -7.67
C ASN A 257 20.66 0.10 -6.81
N HIS A 258 20.65 1.36 -7.22
CA HIS A 258 21.33 2.44 -6.53
C HIS A 258 20.49 3.71 -6.55
N MET A 259 20.62 4.49 -5.47
CA MET A 259 19.98 5.78 -5.32
C MET A 259 20.98 6.78 -4.72
N CYS A 260 20.91 8.03 -5.14
CA CYS A 260 21.59 9.12 -4.47
C CYS A 260 20.74 10.41 -4.42
N PRO A 261 20.94 11.26 -3.40
CA PRO A 261 20.35 12.59 -3.38
C PRO A 261 20.87 13.46 -4.53
N PHE A 262 19.97 14.11 -5.25
CA PHE A 262 20.30 14.98 -6.38
C PHE A 262 19.56 16.31 -6.26
N ASN A 263 20.14 17.26 -5.53
CA ASN A 263 19.53 18.57 -5.26
C ASN A 263 20.19 19.66 -6.11
N THR A 264 19.50 20.12 -7.15
CA THR A 264 19.96 21.20 -8.05
C THR A 264 18.96 22.35 -8.06
N ALA A 265 19.34 23.52 -8.61
CA ALA A 265 18.41 24.63 -8.78
C ALA A 265 17.23 24.26 -9.72
N ALA A 266 17.50 23.47 -10.76
CA ALA A 266 16.50 22.95 -11.69
C ALA A 266 15.60 21.88 -11.06
N PHE A 267 16.21 20.99 -10.28
CA PHE A 267 15.57 19.85 -9.62
C PHE A 267 15.78 19.94 -8.10
N PRO A 268 15.01 20.79 -7.40
CA PRO A 268 15.11 20.90 -5.94
C PRO A 268 14.60 19.62 -5.28
N ASP A 269 15.23 19.22 -4.16
CA ASP A 269 14.85 18.05 -3.34
C ASP A 269 14.61 16.75 -4.15
N SER A 270 15.34 16.59 -5.25
CA SER A 270 15.21 15.44 -6.15
C SER A 270 16.21 14.34 -5.81
N LEU A 271 15.97 13.16 -6.37
CA LEU A 271 16.78 11.96 -6.20
C LEU A 271 17.10 11.39 -7.57
N ALA A 272 18.32 10.89 -7.72
CA ALA A 272 18.71 10.11 -8.88
C ALA A 272 18.65 8.62 -8.53
N ILE A 273 17.90 7.87 -9.34
CA ILE A 273 17.60 6.45 -9.16
C ILE A 273 18.13 5.72 -10.39
N ALA A 274 19.00 4.73 -10.16
CA ALA A 274 19.54 3.87 -11.20
C ALA A 274 18.88 2.49 -11.14
N LYS A 275 18.38 2.04 -12.29
CA LYS A 275 17.78 0.73 -12.51
C LYS A 275 18.50 0.03 -13.66
N GLU A 276 18.11 -1.20 -13.96
CA GLU A 276 18.65 -1.92 -15.11
C GLU A 276 18.26 -1.20 -16.42
N GLY A 277 19.26 -0.58 -17.06
CA GLY A 277 19.10 0.09 -18.35
C GLY A 277 18.54 1.51 -18.32
N GLU A 278 18.16 2.06 -17.16
CA GLU A 278 17.62 3.43 -17.05
C GLU A 278 18.15 4.18 -15.82
N LEU A 279 18.38 5.49 -16.00
CA LEU A 279 18.66 6.45 -14.94
C LEU A 279 17.50 7.44 -14.89
N SER A 280 16.79 7.50 -13.78
CA SER A 280 15.64 8.39 -13.58
C SER A 280 15.95 9.41 -12.49
N ILE A 281 15.58 10.66 -12.73
CA ILE A 281 15.65 11.73 -11.72
C ILE A 281 14.23 12.14 -11.39
N GLY A 282 13.91 12.23 -10.11
CA GLY A 282 12.59 12.62 -9.66
C GLY A 282 12.53 12.98 -8.19
N THR A 283 11.45 13.64 -7.80
CA THR A 283 11.15 13.94 -6.41
C THR A 283 10.40 12.78 -5.77
N ILE A 284 10.60 12.58 -4.47
CA ILE A 284 9.72 11.71 -3.67
C ILE A 284 8.55 12.56 -3.19
N ASP A 285 7.33 12.05 -3.42
CA ASP A 285 6.11 12.60 -2.82
C ASP A 285 6.12 12.45 -1.30
N ASP A 286 5.16 13.07 -0.61
CA ASP A 286 5.04 12.93 0.85
C ASP A 286 5.03 11.46 1.25
N ILE A 287 5.94 11.11 2.17
CA ILE A 287 6.13 9.73 2.65
C ILE A 287 4.92 9.36 3.50
N GLN A 288 3.89 8.83 2.84
CA GLN A 288 2.66 8.34 3.45
C GLN A 288 2.55 6.83 3.22
N LYS A 289 1.73 6.15 4.04
CA LYS A 289 1.45 4.71 3.87
C LYS A 289 0.62 4.44 2.61
N LEU A 290 -0.32 5.33 2.29
CA LEU A 290 -1.17 5.28 1.11
C LEU A 290 -1.02 6.58 0.31
N HIS A 291 -0.75 6.47 -0.98
CA HIS A 291 -0.69 7.62 -1.87
C HIS A 291 -2.09 7.90 -2.44
N ILE A 292 -2.63 9.08 -2.13
CA ILE A 292 -3.96 9.51 -2.58
C ILE A 292 -3.81 10.60 -3.66
N ARG A 293 -4.19 10.27 -4.89
CA ARG A 293 -4.28 11.24 -5.99
C ARG A 293 -5.70 11.78 -6.10
N THR A 294 -5.88 13.07 -5.82
CA THR A 294 -7.19 13.74 -5.92
C THR A 294 -7.39 14.36 -7.29
N ILE A 295 -8.50 14.04 -7.97
CA ILE A 295 -8.87 14.61 -9.27
C ILE A 295 -10.15 15.44 -9.09
N PRO A 296 -10.10 16.77 -9.24
CA PRO A 296 -11.27 17.62 -9.04
C PRO A 296 -12.24 17.50 -10.21
N LEU A 297 -13.46 17.03 -9.95
CA LEU A 297 -14.51 16.89 -10.97
C LEU A 297 -15.43 18.12 -11.10
N ASN A 298 -15.46 18.99 -10.07
CA ASN A 298 -16.39 20.12 -9.97
C ASN A 298 -17.89 19.73 -10.08
N GLU A 299 -18.21 18.48 -9.73
CA GLU A 299 -19.55 17.90 -9.74
C GLU A 299 -19.62 16.75 -8.74
N GLN A 300 -20.83 16.28 -8.44
CA GLN A 300 -21.06 15.19 -7.49
C GLN A 300 -21.04 13.85 -8.23
N ALA A 301 -20.09 12.96 -7.89
CA ALA A 301 -20.02 11.61 -8.43
C ALA A 301 -20.90 10.65 -7.60
N ARG A 302 -21.68 9.78 -8.26
CA ARG A 302 -22.56 8.79 -7.59
C ARG A 302 -22.07 7.35 -7.72
N ARG A 303 -21.64 6.95 -8.91
CA ARG A 303 -21.25 5.57 -9.22
C ARG A 303 -20.11 5.56 -10.21
N ILE A 304 -19.16 4.64 -10.05
CA ILE A 304 -18.00 4.49 -10.93
C ILE A 304 -17.83 3.02 -11.31
N CYS A 305 -17.34 2.77 -12.52
CA CYS A 305 -16.97 1.46 -13.00
C CYS A 305 -15.74 1.51 -13.91
N HIS A 306 -14.88 0.50 -13.79
CA HIS A 306 -13.71 0.32 -14.62
C HIS A 306 -13.93 -0.75 -15.68
N GLN A 307 -13.41 -0.52 -16.90
CA GLN A 307 -13.40 -1.50 -17.97
C GLN A 307 -11.97 -1.67 -18.49
N GLU A 308 -11.38 -2.84 -18.21
CA GLU A 308 -9.98 -3.16 -18.56
C GLU A 308 -9.76 -3.17 -20.09
N GLN A 309 -10.71 -3.72 -20.84
CA GLN A 309 -10.56 -3.92 -22.30
C GLN A 309 -10.45 -2.60 -23.07
N SER A 310 -11.26 -1.61 -22.71
CA SER A 310 -11.20 -0.27 -23.29
C SER A 310 -10.18 0.65 -22.59
N ARG A 311 -9.65 0.23 -21.43
CA ARG A 311 -8.81 1.05 -20.54
C ARG A 311 -9.46 2.37 -20.15
N THR A 312 -10.78 2.32 -19.91
CA THR A 312 -11.57 3.50 -19.54
C THR A 312 -12.25 3.34 -18.18
N LEU A 313 -12.60 4.48 -17.59
CA LEU A 313 -13.40 4.60 -16.38
C LEU A 313 -14.70 5.34 -16.72
N ALA A 314 -15.84 4.74 -16.43
CA ALA A 314 -17.13 5.40 -16.59
C ALA A 314 -17.75 5.72 -15.22
N PHE A 315 -18.36 6.89 -15.07
CA PHE A 315 -19.05 7.25 -13.85
C PHE A 315 -20.30 8.10 -14.09
N CYS A 316 -21.29 7.93 -13.20
CA CYS A 316 -22.49 8.74 -13.17
C CYS A 316 -22.28 9.93 -12.23
N SER A 317 -22.58 11.13 -12.71
CA SER A 317 -22.46 12.36 -11.93
C SER A 317 -23.65 13.29 -12.11
N PHE A 318 -23.73 14.33 -11.28
CA PHE A 318 -24.75 15.36 -11.39
C PHE A 318 -24.25 16.74 -10.96
N LYS A 319 -24.86 17.77 -11.55
CA LYS A 319 -24.60 19.18 -11.26
C LYS A 319 -25.88 19.88 -10.81
N TYR A 320 -25.75 20.75 -9.82
CA TYR A 320 -26.80 21.68 -9.41
C TYR A 320 -26.74 22.94 -10.26
N ASN A 321 -27.82 23.26 -10.97
CA ASN A 321 -27.96 24.54 -11.63
C ASN A 321 -28.57 25.56 -10.65
N GLN A 322 -27.84 26.65 -10.37
CA GLN A 322 -28.28 27.70 -9.43
C GLN A 322 -29.28 28.71 -10.03
N SER A 323 -29.79 28.47 -11.25
CA SER A 323 -30.67 29.41 -11.94
C SER A 323 -32.16 29.09 -11.69
N VAL A 324 -32.77 29.80 -10.73
CA VAL A 324 -34.21 30.03 -10.47
C VAL A 324 -35.12 28.81 -10.23
N GLU A 325 -34.83 27.64 -10.80
CA GLU A 325 -35.39 26.34 -10.42
C GLU A 325 -34.20 25.42 -10.08
N GLU A 326 -34.18 24.85 -8.88
CA GLU A 326 -33.19 23.87 -8.44
C GLU A 326 -33.29 22.61 -9.32
N SER A 327 -32.66 22.65 -10.49
CA SER A 327 -32.64 21.54 -11.44
C SER A 327 -31.31 20.81 -11.35
N GLU A 328 -31.40 19.50 -11.10
CA GLU A 328 -30.27 18.58 -11.15
C GLU A 328 -30.10 18.10 -12.60
N THR A 329 -28.91 18.31 -13.17
CA THR A 329 -28.56 17.72 -14.48
C THR A 329 -27.65 16.52 -14.25
N HIS A 330 -28.11 15.32 -14.61
CA HIS A 330 -27.33 14.10 -14.50
C HIS A 330 -26.60 13.77 -15.81
N LEU A 331 -25.39 13.25 -15.67
CA LEU A 331 -24.46 12.98 -16.77
C LEU A 331 -23.79 11.63 -16.55
N ILE A 332 -23.41 10.96 -17.64
CA ILE A 332 -22.48 9.83 -17.63
C ILE A 332 -21.19 10.32 -18.27
N ARG A 333 -20.06 10.19 -17.57
CA ARG A 333 -18.74 10.56 -18.08
C ARG A 333 -17.89 9.35 -18.34
N LEU A 334 -17.10 9.43 -19.40
CA LEU A 334 -16.03 8.47 -19.72
C LEU A 334 -14.69 9.18 -19.56
N LEU A 335 -13.80 8.59 -18.77
CA LEU A 335 -12.43 9.01 -18.57
C LEU A 335 -11.47 7.96 -19.11
N ASP A 336 -10.27 8.41 -19.48
CA ASP A 336 -9.12 7.53 -19.66
C ASP A 336 -8.62 7.01 -18.30
N HIS A 337 -8.26 5.72 -18.20
CA HIS A 337 -7.87 5.11 -16.93
C HIS A 337 -6.51 5.59 -16.39
N GLN A 338 -5.60 6.04 -17.25
CA GLN A 338 -4.24 6.42 -16.84
C GLN A 338 -4.11 7.93 -16.56
N THR A 339 -4.62 8.74 -17.48
CA THR A 339 -4.54 10.20 -17.43
C THR A 339 -5.67 10.80 -16.61
N PHE A 340 -6.81 10.10 -16.50
CA PHE A 340 -8.08 10.58 -15.93
C PHE A 340 -8.69 11.77 -16.67
N GLU A 341 -8.27 12.00 -17.92
CA GLU A 341 -8.85 13.03 -18.76
C GLU A 341 -10.25 12.62 -19.26
N SER A 342 -11.15 13.60 -19.39
CA SER A 342 -12.51 13.38 -19.86
C SER A 342 -12.52 13.15 -21.36
N LEU A 343 -12.89 11.93 -21.77
CA LEU A 343 -13.02 11.54 -23.17
C LEU A 343 -14.39 11.90 -23.74
N CYS A 344 -15.46 11.53 -23.02
CA CYS A 344 -16.83 11.67 -23.50
C CYS A 344 -17.81 11.99 -22.36
N VAL A 345 -18.91 12.66 -22.70
CA VAL A 345 -19.99 13.02 -21.78
C VAL A 345 -21.33 12.71 -22.46
N TYR A 346 -22.15 11.89 -21.82
CA TYR A 346 -23.50 11.58 -22.26
C TYR A 346 -24.51 12.21 -21.28
N PRO A 347 -25.33 13.18 -21.71
CA PRO A 347 -26.35 13.78 -20.86
C PRO A 347 -27.56 12.84 -20.71
N LEU A 348 -28.09 12.72 -19.49
CA LEU A 348 -29.36 12.04 -19.24
C LEU A 348 -30.54 12.99 -19.44
N ASP A 349 -31.74 12.43 -19.56
CA ASP A 349 -32.96 13.21 -19.77
C ASP A 349 -33.34 14.06 -18.53
N GLN A 350 -34.23 15.03 -18.73
CA GLN A 350 -34.72 15.87 -17.63
C GLN A 350 -35.39 15.00 -16.56
N TYR A 351 -35.04 15.24 -15.28
CA TYR A 351 -35.47 14.44 -14.13
C TYR A 351 -34.96 12.99 -14.11
N GLU A 352 -34.09 12.59 -15.04
CA GLU A 352 -33.49 11.26 -15.04
C GLU A 352 -32.20 11.24 -14.23
N CYS A 353 -32.04 10.26 -13.34
CA CYS A 353 -30.87 10.10 -12.50
C CYS A 353 -30.18 8.74 -12.72
N GLY A 354 -28.85 8.72 -12.78
CA GLY A 354 -28.06 7.49 -12.84
C GLY A 354 -27.93 6.85 -11.44
N CYS A 355 -28.52 5.68 -11.26
CA CYS A 355 -28.59 4.96 -9.98
C CYS A 355 -27.52 3.87 -9.85
N SER A 356 -27.21 3.18 -10.95
CA SER A 356 -26.29 2.05 -10.99
C SER A 356 -25.49 2.03 -12.30
N ILE A 357 -24.28 1.49 -12.25
CA ILE A 357 -23.42 1.29 -13.42
C ILE A 357 -22.59 0.03 -13.23
N ILE A 358 -22.43 -0.76 -14.29
CA ILE A 358 -21.57 -1.93 -14.31
C ILE A 358 -20.97 -2.14 -15.70
N SER A 359 -19.74 -2.65 -15.76
CA SER A 359 -19.09 -3.15 -16.96
C SER A 359 -19.28 -4.66 -17.02
N CYS A 360 -19.89 -5.18 -18.08
CA CYS A 360 -20.12 -6.61 -18.25
C CYS A 360 -20.11 -7.05 -19.71
N SER A 361 -19.78 -8.32 -19.95
CA SER A 361 -20.03 -9.02 -21.21
C SER A 361 -21.30 -9.85 -21.10
N PHE A 362 -21.90 -10.12 -22.27
CA PHE A 362 -23.05 -11.00 -22.40
C PHE A 362 -22.66 -12.35 -22.99
N ALA A 363 -23.49 -13.37 -22.76
CA ALA A 363 -23.35 -14.64 -23.44
C ALA A 363 -23.46 -14.45 -24.95
N ASP A 364 -22.66 -15.19 -25.71
CA ASP A 364 -22.63 -15.17 -27.17
C ASP A 364 -22.17 -13.85 -27.80
N ASP A 365 -21.60 -12.93 -27.02
CA ASP A 365 -21.00 -11.67 -27.48
C ASP A 365 -19.58 -11.50 -26.90
N SER A 366 -18.62 -11.17 -27.76
CA SER A 366 -17.23 -10.93 -27.35
C SER A 366 -17.01 -9.52 -26.80
N ASN A 367 -17.96 -8.60 -27.04
CA ASN A 367 -17.86 -7.22 -26.62
C ASN A 367 -18.17 -7.06 -25.12
N VAL A 368 -17.62 -6.01 -24.53
CA VAL A 368 -17.94 -5.59 -23.16
C VAL A 368 -18.59 -4.23 -23.20
N TYR A 369 -19.65 -4.09 -22.42
CA TYR A 369 -20.52 -2.93 -22.41
C TYR A 369 -20.59 -2.29 -21.03
N TYR A 370 -20.81 -0.98 -21.00
CA TYR A 370 -21.26 -0.29 -19.80
C TYR A 370 -22.78 -0.30 -19.74
N CYS A 371 -23.34 -0.97 -18.73
CA CYS A 371 -24.77 -0.94 -18.45
C CYS A 371 -25.04 0.08 -17.34
N VAL A 372 -25.93 1.05 -17.61
CA VAL A 372 -26.33 2.11 -16.67
C VAL A 372 -27.82 1.96 -16.37
N GLY A 373 -28.16 1.87 -15.09
CA GLY A 373 -29.53 1.86 -14.61
C GLY A 373 -29.95 3.25 -14.14
N THR A 374 -31.07 3.74 -14.66
CA THR A 374 -31.60 5.08 -14.37
C THR A 374 -32.98 5.05 -13.70
N ALA A 375 -33.37 6.19 -13.15
CA ALA A 375 -34.70 6.43 -12.60
C ALA A 375 -35.16 7.86 -12.90
N TYR A 376 -36.44 8.03 -13.25
CA TYR A 376 -37.05 9.35 -13.40
C TYR A 376 -37.62 9.80 -12.05
N VAL A 377 -37.00 10.83 -11.46
CA VAL A 377 -37.37 11.39 -10.16
C VAL A 377 -38.23 12.63 -10.39
N ILE A 378 -39.53 12.40 -10.46
CA ILE A 378 -40.53 13.45 -10.66
C ILE A 378 -40.98 13.98 -9.28
N PRO A 379 -40.94 15.29 -9.01
CA PRO A 379 -41.25 15.85 -7.69
C PRO A 379 -42.63 15.47 -7.12
N GLU A 380 -43.61 15.21 -7.98
CA GLU A 380 -44.97 14.80 -7.61
C GLU A 380 -45.09 13.31 -7.21
N GLU A 381 -44.05 12.50 -7.46
CA GLU A 381 -44.06 11.06 -7.18
C GLU A 381 -43.28 10.73 -5.90
N ASN A 382 -43.87 9.92 -5.00
CA ASN A 382 -43.19 9.43 -3.79
C ASN A 382 -42.14 8.35 -4.11
N GLU A 383 -42.33 7.63 -5.21
CA GLU A 383 -41.44 6.56 -5.67
C GLU A 383 -41.37 6.63 -7.20
N PRO A 384 -40.18 6.52 -7.81
CA PRO A 384 -40.04 6.55 -9.27
C PRO A 384 -40.87 5.45 -9.92
N THR A 385 -41.84 5.84 -10.74
CA THR A 385 -42.67 4.89 -11.51
C THR A 385 -42.01 4.45 -12.82
N LYS A 386 -41.00 5.19 -13.28
CA LYS A 386 -40.28 4.98 -14.55
C LYS A 386 -38.77 4.99 -14.34
N GLY A 387 -38.08 4.19 -15.15
CA GLY A 387 -36.62 4.16 -15.27
C GLY A 387 -36.22 3.53 -16.60
N ARG A 388 -34.91 3.45 -16.86
CA ARG A 388 -34.36 2.77 -18.04
C ARG A 388 -33.07 2.03 -17.71
N ILE A 389 -32.72 1.06 -18.55
CA ILE A 389 -31.40 0.46 -18.63
C ILE A 389 -30.80 0.88 -19.97
N LEU A 390 -29.66 1.56 -19.91
CA LEU A 390 -28.89 2.02 -21.05
C LEU A 390 -27.64 1.14 -21.19
N VAL A 391 -27.38 0.62 -22.38
CA VAL A 391 -26.20 -0.21 -22.66
C VAL A 391 -25.32 0.52 -23.67
N PHE A 392 -24.10 0.85 -23.26
CA PHE A 392 -23.13 1.58 -24.06
C PHE A 392 -21.96 0.70 -24.48
N ALA A 393 -21.55 0.83 -25.73
CA ALA A 393 -20.23 0.38 -26.20
C ALA A 393 -19.27 1.57 -26.20
N VAL A 394 -17.98 1.29 -25.94
CA VAL A 394 -16.93 2.30 -26.10
C VAL A 394 -16.29 2.11 -27.47
N GLU A 395 -16.49 3.08 -28.34
CA GLU A 395 -15.89 3.12 -29.68
C GLU A 395 -15.12 4.43 -29.84
N ASP A 396 -13.84 4.34 -30.19
CA ASP A 396 -12.94 5.48 -30.39
C ASP A 396 -12.97 6.53 -29.24
N GLY A 397 -13.08 6.07 -28.00
CA GLY A 397 -13.15 6.95 -26.82
C GLY A 397 -14.49 7.66 -26.61
N SER A 398 -15.55 7.23 -27.32
CA SER A 398 -16.91 7.76 -27.20
C SER A 398 -17.89 6.69 -26.69
N LEU A 399 -18.93 7.12 -25.98
CA LEU A 399 -20.02 6.25 -25.54
C LEU A 399 -21.09 6.16 -26.64
N GLN A 400 -21.21 4.99 -27.27
CA GLN A 400 -22.26 4.70 -28.25
C GLN A 400 -23.39 3.93 -27.57
N LEU A 401 -24.61 4.48 -27.61
CA LEU A 401 -25.80 3.82 -27.06
C LEU A 401 -26.24 2.68 -27.99
N ILE A 402 -26.16 1.44 -27.53
CA ILE A 402 -26.51 0.24 -28.29
C ILE A 402 -27.95 -0.18 -28.01
N VAL A 403 -28.33 -0.23 -26.73
CA VAL A 403 -29.68 -0.65 -26.30
C VAL A 403 -30.21 0.29 -25.24
N GLU A 404 -31.48 0.63 -25.38
CA GLU A 404 -32.29 1.30 -24.38
C GLU A 404 -33.48 0.40 -24.01
N LYS A 405 -33.65 0.13 -22.72
CA LYS A 405 -34.76 -0.68 -22.20
C LYS A 405 -35.51 0.07 -21.11
N GLU A 406 -36.77 0.42 -21.38
CA GLU A 406 -37.63 1.02 -20.36
C GLU A 406 -38.02 0.03 -19.25
N THR A 407 -38.02 0.53 -18.01
CA THR A 407 -38.39 -0.21 -16.81
C THR A 407 -39.51 0.50 -16.04
N LYS A 408 -40.37 -0.28 -15.40
CA LYS A 408 -41.47 0.22 -14.55
C LYS A 408 -40.97 0.42 -13.12
N GLY A 409 -40.04 1.35 -12.95
CA GLY A 409 -39.41 1.68 -11.68
C GLY A 409 -37.93 2.04 -11.81
N ALA A 410 -37.34 2.49 -10.71
CA ALA A 410 -35.93 2.84 -10.59
C ALA A 410 -35.04 1.59 -10.60
N VAL A 411 -33.94 1.65 -11.35
CA VAL A 411 -32.93 0.58 -11.41
C VAL A 411 -31.82 0.82 -10.37
N TYR A 412 -32.04 0.40 -9.13
CA TYR A 412 -31.14 0.68 -8.00
C TYR A 412 -29.78 -0.04 -8.07
N SER A 413 -29.75 -1.25 -8.63
CA SER A 413 -28.56 -2.09 -8.70
C SER A 413 -28.55 -2.93 -9.98
N LEU A 414 -27.37 -3.08 -10.58
CA LEU A 414 -27.11 -3.93 -11.74
C LEU A 414 -25.95 -4.87 -11.42
N ASN A 415 -26.05 -6.12 -11.84
CA ASN A 415 -24.99 -7.13 -11.72
C ASN A 415 -24.88 -8.00 -12.97
N ALA A 416 -23.64 -8.37 -13.32
CA ALA A 416 -23.38 -9.38 -14.33
C ALA A 416 -23.66 -10.76 -13.73
N PHE A 417 -24.49 -11.56 -14.38
CA PHE A 417 -24.93 -12.84 -13.84
C PHE A 417 -24.97 -13.91 -14.92
N ASN A 418 -24.02 -14.85 -14.93
CA ASN A 418 -23.97 -15.97 -15.87
C ASN A 418 -24.15 -15.57 -17.36
N GLY A 419 -23.47 -14.50 -17.80
CA GLY A 419 -23.60 -13.96 -19.16
C GLY A 419 -24.90 -13.19 -19.46
N LYS A 420 -25.68 -12.89 -18.41
CA LYS A 420 -26.92 -12.11 -18.45
C LYS A 420 -26.80 -10.89 -17.54
N LEU A 421 -27.77 -9.99 -17.60
CA LEU A 421 -27.83 -8.80 -16.74
C LEU A 421 -28.93 -8.94 -15.70
N LEU A 422 -28.54 -8.96 -14.43
CA LEU A 422 -29.45 -8.91 -13.30
C LEU A 422 -29.69 -7.45 -12.91
N ALA A 423 -30.97 -7.07 -12.78
CA ALA A 423 -31.36 -5.72 -12.39
C ALA A 423 -32.32 -5.75 -11.19
N ALA A 424 -32.04 -4.92 -10.19
CA ALA A 424 -32.94 -4.65 -9.08
C ALA A 424 -33.78 -3.40 -9.41
N ILE A 425 -35.07 -3.59 -9.62
CA ILE A 425 -36.03 -2.58 -10.08
C ILE A 425 -37.14 -2.44 -9.03
N ASN A 426 -37.11 -1.38 -8.23
CA ASN A 426 -38.00 -1.19 -7.07
C ASN A 426 -38.14 -2.46 -6.22
N GLN A 427 -39.33 -3.07 -6.17
CA GLN A 427 -39.60 -4.29 -5.40
C GLN A 427 -39.24 -5.61 -6.11
N LYS A 428 -38.65 -5.55 -7.32
CA LYS A 428 -38.44 -6.69 -8.20
C LYS A 428 -36.97 -6.93 -8.48
N ILE A 429 -36.58 -8.20 -8.52
CA ILE A 429 -35.32 -8.62 -9.13
C ILE A 429 -35.65 -9.20 -10.49
N GLN A 430 -35.02 -8.72 -11.56
CA GLN A 430 -35.33 -9.11 -12.93
C GLN A 430 -34.06 -9.48 -13.69
N LEU A 431 -34.09 -10.61 -14.39
CA LEU A 431 -32.99 -11.09 -15.21
C LEU A 431 -33.27 -10.81 -16.69
N TYR A 432 -32.30 -10.19 -17.35
CA TYR A 432 -32.36 -9.85 -18.76
C TYR A 432 -31.33 -10.66 -19.55
N LYS A 433 -31.82 -11.28 -20.62
CA LYS A 433 -31.00 -11.97 -21.62
C LYS A 433 -30.68 -11.03 -22.77
N TRP A 434 -29.42 -11.05 -23.20
CA TRP A 434 -28.96 -10.39 -24.42
C TRP A 434 -29.36 -11.22 -25.63
N MET A 435 -30.08 -10.60 -26.58
CA MET A 435 -30.52 -11.26 -27.80
C MET A 435 -30.10 -10.42 -29.01
N SER A 436 -29.36 -11.04 -29.92
CA SER A 436 -29.05 -10.47 -31.23
C SER A 436 -30.18 -10.79 -32.21
N ARG A 437 -30.73 -9.76 -32.84
CA ARG A 437 -31.75 -9.89 -33.88
C ARG A 437 -31.10 -10.15 -35.24
N GLU A 438 -31.89 -10.67 -36.19
CA GLU A 438 -31.42 -11.01 -37.55
C GLU A 438 -30.94 -9.77 -38.34
N ASP A 439 -31.38 -8.58 -37.96
CA ASP A 439 -30.97 -7.29 -38.54
C ASP A 439 -29.62 -6.77 -38.00
N GLY A 440 -28.97 -7.50 -37.09
CA GLY A 440 -27.72 -7.10 -36.44
C GLY A 440 -27.90 -6.14 -35.25
N SER A 441 -29.14 -5.78 -34.89
CA SER A 441 -29.43 -5.03 -33.66
C SER A 441 -29.48 -5.95 -32.43
N HIS A 442 -29.24 -5.38 -31.26
CA HIS A 442 -29.32 -6.08 -29.99
C HIS A 442 -30.55 -5.66 -29.20
N GLU A 443 -31.07 -6.56 -28.36
CA GLU A 443 -32.16 -6.28 -27.45
C GLU A 443 -31.94 -6.97 -26.09
N LEU A 444 -32.31 -6.26 -25.01
CA LEU A 444 -32.48 -6.83 -23.68
C LEU A 444 -33.89 -7.42 -23.52
N GLN A 445 -33.98 -8.75 -23.55
CA GLN A 445 -35.23 -9.48 -23.32
C GLN A 445 -35.35 -9.88 -21.85
N SER A 446 -36.50 -9.60 -21.24
CA SER A 446 -36.82 -10.07 -19.89
C SER A 446 -37.04 -11.58 -19.91
N GLU A 447 -36.31 -12.32 -19.09
CA GLU A 447 -36.42 -13.77 -18.98
C GLU A 447 -37.26 -14.17 -17.78
N CYS A 448 -36.84 -13.77 -16.58
CA CYS A 448 -37.55 -14.09 -15.34
C CYS A 448 -37.39 -12.98 -14.31
N GLY A 449 -38.17 -13.06 -13.23
CA GLY A 449 -38.03 -12.15 -12.12
C GLY A 449 -38.68 -12.67 -10.85
N HIS A 450 -38.26 -12.09 -9.74
CA HIS A 450 -38.75 -12.38 -8.40
C HIS A 450 -39.34 -11.11 -7.78
N HIS A 451 -40.43 -11.28 -7.03
CA HIS A 451 -41.16 -10.22 -6.32
C HIS A 451 -41.26 -10.60 -4.85
N GLY A 452 -41.27 -9.61 -3.95
CA GLY A 452 -41.42 -9.88 -2.51
C GLY A 452 -40.61 -8.94 -1.63
N HIS A 453 -39.75 -8.13 -2.23
CA HIS A 453 -39.00 -7.06 -1.57
C HIS A 453 -39.89 -5.85 -1.31
N ILE A 454 -39.52 -4.99 -0.37
CA ILE A 454 -40.08 -3.65 -0.26
C ILE A 454 -39.40 -2.78 -1.31
N LEU A 455 -38.07 -2.66 -1.21
CA LEU A 455 -37.21 -2.04 -2.21
C LEU A 455 -35.87 -2.79 -2.22
N ALA A 456 -35.53 -3.38 -3.36
CA ALA A 456 -34.26 -4.06 -3.56
C ALA A 456 -33.18 -3.05 -3.95
N LEU A 457 -32.44 -2.56 -2.96
CA LEU A 457 -31.46 -1.48 -3.16
C LEU A 457 -30.08 -2.00 -3.58
N TYR A 458 -29.68 -3.13 -3.02
CA TYR A 458 -28.34 -3.69 -3.22
C TYR A 458 -28.47 -5.14 -3.61
N THR A 459 -27.71 -5.55 -4.62
CA THR A 459 -27.61 -6.96 -4.99
C THR A 459 -26.15 -7.35 -5.17
N GLN A 460 -25.84 -8.61 -4.89
CA GLN A 460 -24.56 -9.23 -5.20
C GLN A 460 -24.79 -10.65 -5.70
N THR A 461 -23.87 -11.13 -6.52
CA THR A 461 -24.02 -12.41 -7.23
C THR A 461 -22.76 -13.25 -7.13
N ARG A 462 -22.92 -14.55 -6.92
CA ARG A 462 -21.81 -15.53 -6.91
C ARG A 462 -22.32 -16.90 -7.36
N GLY A 463 -21.79 -17.38 -8.47
CA GLY A 463 -22.34 -18.57 -9.14
C GLY A 463 -23.82 -18.36 -9.44
N ASP A 464 -24.67 -19.24 -8.92
CA ASP A 464 -26.13 -19.19 -9.10
C ASP A 464 -26.88 -18.49 -7.96
N PHE A 465 -26.16 -18.03 -6.93
CA PHE A 465 -26.73 -17.33 -5.79
C PHE A 465 -26.81 -15.83 -6.06
N ILE A 466 -27.89 -15.23 -5.57
CA ILE A 466 -28.15 -13.79 -5.60
C ILE A 466 -28.52 -13.36 -4.19
N VAL A 467 -27.73 -12.48 -3.60
CA VAL A 467 -28.01 -11.86 -2.30
C VAL A 467 -28.62 -10.50 -2.55
N VAL A 468 -29.75 -10.24 -1.90
CA VAL A 468 -30.51 -8.99 -2.00
C VAL A 468 -30.53 -8.30 -0.64
N GLY A 469 -30.02 -7.07 -0.60
CA GLY A 469 -30.19 -6.15 0.52
C GLY A 469 -31.42 -5.28 0.28
N ASP A 470 -32.46 -5.52 1.07
CA ASP A 470 -33.72 -4.77 1.02
C ASP A 470 -33.65 -3.52 1.90
N LEU A 471 -34.39 -2.46 1.55
CA LEU A 471 -34.49 -1.24 2.37
C LEU A 471 -34.88 -1.52 3.82
N MET A 472 -35.77 -2.48 4.09
CA MET A 472 -36.21 -2.77 5.47
C MET A 472 -36.25 -4.26 5.83
N LYS A 473 -36.20 -5.17 4.84
CA LYS A 473 -36.29 -6.63 5.06
C LYS A 473 -34.92 -7.33 5.19
N SER A 474 -33.89 -6.62 5.66
CA SER A 474 -32.54 -7.18 5.82
C SER A 474 -32.06 -7.87 4.53
N ILE A 475 -31.51 -9.08 4.66
CA ILE A 475 -30.94 -9.87 3.56
C ILE A 475 -31.89 -11.01 3.14
N SER A 476 -32.13 -11.13 1.84
CA SER A 476 -32.74 -12.31 1.21
C SER A 476 -31.72 -13.00 0.29
N LEU A 477 -31.71 -14.34 0.31
CA LEU A 477 -30.93 -15.18 -0.60
C LEU A 477 -31.86 -15.79 -1.65
N LEU A 478 -31.64 -15.43 -2.91
CA LEU A 478 -32.30 -16.00 -4.07
C LEU A 478 -31.36 -16.96 -4.81
N VAL A 479 -31.92 -17.93 -5.52
CA VAL A 479 -31.21 -18.88 -6.37
C VAL A 479 -31.82 -18.86 -7.76
N TYR A 480 -30.98 -18.79 -8.78
CA TYR A 480 -31.42 -18.98 -10.16
C TYR A 480 -31.36 -20.46 -10.53
N LYS A 481 -32.51 -21.04 -10.87
CA LYS A 481 -32.60 -22.40 -11.39
C LYS A 481 -32.56 -22.37 -12.91
N HIS A 482 -31.45 -22.84 -13.49
CA HIS A 482 -31.25 -22.89 -14.95
C HIS A 482 -32.33 -23.69 -15.69
N GLU A 483 -32.72 -24.86 -15.16
CA GLU A 483 -33.70 -25.76 -15.79
C GLU A 483 -35.10 -25.14 -15.89
N GLU A 484 -35.50 -24.39 -14.86
CA GLU A 484 -36.80 -23.76 -14.77
C GLU A 484 -36.80 -22.33 -15.33
N SER A 485 -35.61 -21.77 -15.60
CA SER A 485 -35.41 -20.35 -15.95
C SER A 485 -36.14 -19.43 -14.98
N ALA A 486 -36.03 -19.71 -13.68
CA ALA A 486 -36.77 -19.04 -12.62
C ALA A 486 -35.85 -18.66 -11.46
N ILE A 487 -36.19 -17.56 -10.77
CA ILE A 487 -35.52 -17.11 -9.55
C ILE A 487 -36.42 -17.44 -8.36
N GLU A 488 -35.89 -18.21 -7.42
CA GLU A 488 -36.61 -18.62 -6.21
C GLU A 488 -35.94 -18.06 -4.94
N GLU A 489 -36.75 -17.67 -3.95
CA GLU A 489 -36.23 -17.30 -2.63
C GLU A 489 -35.85 -18.58 -1.88
N ARG A 490 -34.55 -18.75 -1.59
CA ARG A 490 -34.01 -19.93 -0.92
C ARG A 490 -34.02 -19.78 0.58
N ALA A 491 -33.65 -18.60 1.06
CA ALA A 491 -33.62 -18.27 2.48
C ALA A 491 -33.73 -16.75 2.69
N ARG A 492 -34.18 -16.33 3.88
CA ARG A 492 -34.23 -14.92 4.25
C ARG A 492 -33.89 -14.69 5.72
N ASP A 493 -33.37 -13.51 6.02
CA ASP A 493 -33.36 -12.97 7.37
C ASP A 493 -34.73 -12.33 7.66
N TYR A 494 -35.26 -12.57 8.86
CA TYR A 494 -36.54 -12.04 9.31
C TYR A 494 -36.37 -10.80 10.20
N ASN A 495 -35.14 -10.40 10.52
CA ASN A 495 -34.89 -9.12 11.16
C ASN A 495 -35.20 -7.96 10.22
N ALA A 496 -35.61 -6.84 10.80
CA ALA A 496 -35.89 -5.63 10.05
C ALA A 496 -34.70 -4.68 10.15
N ASN A 497 -33.68 -4.95 9.36
CA ASN A 497 -32.47 -4.13 9.27
C ASN A 497 -32.58 -3.24 8.03
N TRP A 498 -32.17 -1.98 8.18
CA TRP A 498 -32.21 -1.00 7.10
C TRP A 498 -30.88 -0.99 6.38
N MET A 499 -30.82 -1.75 5.29
CA MET A 499 -29.56 -2.07 4.63
C MET A 499 -28.92 -0.84 3.97
N THR A 500 -27.60 -0.75 4.04
CA THR A 500 -26.80 0.28 3.36
C THR A 500 -25.81 -0.33 2.37
N ALA A 501 -25.34 -1.55 2.64
CA ALA A 501 -24.51 -2.33 1.73
C ALA A 501 -24.64 -3.82 2.07
N VAL A 502 -24.36 -4.68 1.08
CA VAL A 502 -24.36 -6.14 1.25
C VAL A 502 -23.25 -6.76 0.39
N GLU A 503 -22.64 -7.84 0.87
CA GLU A 503 -21.62 -8.61 0.15
C GLU A 503 -21.63 -10.09 0.52
N MET A 504 -21.22 -10.95 -0.41
CA MET A 504 -21.03 -12.37 -0.16
C MET A 504 -19.58 -12.63 0.24
N LEU A 505 -19.31 -13.05 1.47
CA LEU A 505 -17.95 -13.42 1.90
C LEU A 505 -17.54 -14.75 1.26
N ASP A 506 -18.43 -15.73 1.35
CA ASP A 506 -18.29 -17.05 0.73
C ASP A 506 -19.65 -17.58 0.20
N ASP A 507 -19.75 -18.87 -0.09
CA ASP A 507 -20.97 -19.49 -0.63
C ASP A 507 -22.08 -19.70 0.44
N GLU A 508 -21.75 -19.51 1.72
CA GLU A 508 -22.62 -19.76 2.88
C GLU A 508 -22.80 -18.55 3.78
N VAL A 509 -21.82 -17.65 3.86
CA VAL A 509 -21.76 -16.50 4.77
C VAL A 509 -21.82 -15.20 3.97
N TYR A 510 -22.75 -14.35 4.38
CA TYR A 510 -23.02 -13.05 3.76
C TYR A 510 -22.90 -11.95 4.81
N VAL A 511 -22.32 -10.81 4.43
CA VAL A 511 -22.15 -9.64 5.30
C VAL A 511 -23.11 -8.53 4.91
N GLY A 512 -23.68 -7.89 5.91
CA GLY A 512 -24.59 -6.76 5.78
C GLY A 512 -24.13 -5.58 6.63
N ALA A 513 -24.34 -4.37 6.10
CA ALA A 513 -24.25 -3.13 6.87
C ALA A 513 -25.64 -2.49 6.96
N GLU A 514 -25.94 -1.90 8.12
CA GLU A 514 -27.22 -1.20 8.35
C GLU A 514 -27.06 0.27 8.77
N ASN A 515 -28.15 1.02 8.68
CA ASN A 515 -28.20 2.46 8.95
C ASN A 515 -27.80 2.88 10.38
N SER A 516 -27.83 1.94 11.33
CA SER A 516 -27.43 2.14 12.73
C SER A 516 -25.92 1.95 12.95
N TYR A 517 -25.13 2.01 11.87
CA TYR A 517 -23.66 1.87 11.87
C TYR A 517 -23.15 0.49 12.32
N ASN A 518 -23.99 -0.54 12.20
CA ASN A 518 -23.64 -1.92 12.53
C ASN A 518 -23.26 -2.73 11.30
N LEU A 519 -22.39 -3.71 11.53
CA LEU A 519 -22.12 -4.84 10.66
C LEU A 519 -22.73 -6.10 11.26
N PHE A 520 -23.22 -6.98 10.40
CA PHE A 520 -23.66 -8.30 10.80
C PHE A 520 -23.37 -9.32 9.71
N THR A 521 -23.19 -10.57 10.09
CA THR A 521 -23.02 -11.69 9.16
C THR A 521 -24.13 -12.69 9.37
N VAL A 522 -24.68 -13.16 8.26
CA VAL A 522 -25.68 -14.22 8.22
C VAL A 522 -25.13 -15.45 7.52
N ARG A 523 -25.53 -16.63 7.97
CA ARG A 523 -25.15 -17.91 7.39
C ARG A 523 -26.36 -18.66 6.87
N LYS A 524 -26.18 -19.33 5.73
CA LYS A 524 -27.13 -20.27 5.14
C LYS A 524 -27.13 -21.59 5.91
N ASN A 525 -28.30 -22.04 6.34
CA ASN A 525 -28.46 -23.31 7.06
C ASN A 525 -28.74 -24.47 6.10
N SER A 526 -27.73 -24.91 5.34
CA SER A 526 -27.86 -26.02 4.38
C SER A 526 -28.21 -27.34 5.07
N ASP A 527 -27.63 -27.60 6.24
CA ASP A 527 -27.69 -28.89 6.94
C ASP A 527 -28.93 -29.05 7.85
N ALA A 528 -29.80 -28.05 7.91
CA ALA A 528 -30.99 -28.12 8.77
C ALA A 528 -31.94 -29.25 8.33
N ALA A 529 -32.64 -29.84 9.30
CA ALA A 529 -33.48 -31.02 9.09
C ALA A 529 -34.83 -30.67 8.45
N THR A 530 -35.32 -29.44 8.65
CA THR A 530 -36.61 -28.97 8.15
C THR A 530 -36.44 -27.89 7.08
N ASP A 531 -37.34 -27.85 6.11
CA ASP A 531 -37.29 -26.84 5.04
C ASP A 531 -37.53 -25.42 5.57
N ASP A 532 -38.32 -25.28 6.65
CA ASP A 532 -38.55 -24.00 7.32
C ASP A 532 -37.28 -23.41 7.95
N GLU A 533 -36.42 -24.26 8.53
CA GLU A 533 -35.12 -23.85 9.08
C GLU A 533 -34.12 -23.54 7.97
N ARG A 534 -34.15 -24.29 6.86
CA ARG A 534 -33.32 -24.00 5.67
C ARG A 534 -33.71 -22.68 5.00
N ALA A 535 -34.98 -22.26 5.13
CA ALA A 535 -35.49 -21.00 4.63
C ALA A 535 -35.11 -19.79 5.51
N ARG A 536 -34.46 -20.01 6.66
CA ARG A 536 -34.00 -18.94 7.56
C ARG A 536 -32.48 -18.75 7.42
N LEU A 537 -32.07 -17.49 7.29
CA LEU A 537 -30.68 -17.10 7.45
C LEU A 537 -30.39 -16.90 8.94
N GLU A 538 -29.36 -17.57 9.45
CA GLU A 538 -28.94 -17.47 10.84
C GLU A 538 -27.99 -16.28 11.01
N VAL A 539 -28.29 -15.35 11.91
CA VAL A 539 -27.34 -14.29 12.28
C VAL A 539 -26.25 -14.90 13.15
N VAL A 540 -25.05 -15.01 12.59
CA VAL A 540 -23.89 -15.61 13.26
C VAL A 540 -22.94 -14.56 13.84
N GLY A 541 -22.89 -13.36 13.28
CA GLY A 541 -21.97 -12.30 13.74
C GLY A 541 -22.66 -10.95 13.80
N GLU A 542 -22.32 -10.16 14.81
CA GLU A 542 -22.90 -8.84 15.08
C GLU A 542 -21.81 -7.93 15.65
N TYR A 543 -21.71 -6.71 15.14
CA TYR A 543 -20.65 -5.77 15.50
C TYR A 543 -21.04 -4.32 15.23
N HIS A 544 -20.77 -3.42 16.16
CA HIS A 544 -20.93 -1.97 15.92
C HIS A 544 -19.62 -1.37 15.37
N LEU A 545 -19.67 -0.98 14.10
CA LEU A 545 -18.54 -0.36 13.41
C LEU A 545 -18.39 1.11 13.82
N GLY A 546 -19.50 1.81 14.00
CA GLY A 546 -19.54 3.26 14.26
C GLY A 546 -19.44 4.12 13.00
N GLU A 547 -19.42 3.49 11.83
CA GLU A 547 -19.30 4.15 10.53
C GLU A 547 -20.44 3.73 9.58
N PHE A 548 -20.85 4.64 8.69
CA PHE A 548 -21.89 4.36 7.70
C PHE A 548 -21.28 3.78 6.42
N VAL A 549 -21.37 2.46 6.24
CA VAL A 549 -20.82 1.77 5.08
C VAL A 549 -21.71 1.98 3.85
N ASN A 550 -21.12 2.44 2.75
CA ASN A 550 -21.83 2.70 1.49
C ASN A 550 -21.62 1.57 0.46
N ARG A 551 -20.41 1.00 0.42
CA ARG A 551 -20.07 -0.07 -0.53
C ARG A 551 -19.08 -1.05 0.07
N PHE A 552 -19.26 -2.32 -0.30
CA PHE A 552 -18.30 -3.40 -0.15
C PHE A 552 -17.73 -3.77 -1.52
N ARG A 553 -16.49 -4.25 -1.54
CA ARG A 553 -15.87 -4.83 -2.74
C ARG A 553 -14.78 -5.83 -2.35
N HIS A 554 -14.82 -7.01 -2.96
CA HIS A 554 -13.72 -7.97 -2.88
C HIS A 554 -12.42 -7.38 -3.45
N GLY A 555 -11.33 -7.53 -2.69
CA GLY A 555 -10.02 -7.02 -3.09
C GLY A 555 -9.08 -6.81 -1.90
N SER A 556 -7.83 -6.47 -2.20
CA SER A 556 -6.83 -6.02 -1.23
C SER A 556 -6.01 -4.90 -1.88
N LEU A 557 -5.58 -3.93 -1.06
CA LEU A 557 -4.68 -2.86 -1.49
C LEU A 557 -3.20 -3.27 -1.39
N VAL A 558 -2.91 -4.40 -0.74
CA VAL A 558 -1.55 -4.90 -0.56
C VAL A 558 -1.21 -5.93 -1.63
N MET A 559 0.02 -5.89 -2.12
CA MET A 559 0.53 -6.94 -3.01
C MET A 559 0.61 -8.28 -2.26
N ARG A 560 -0.23 -9.23 -2.65
CA ARG A 560 -0.22 -10.58 -2.08
C ARG A 560 1.05 -11.31 -2.52
N LEU A 561 1.84 -11.73 -1.55
CA LEU A 561 2.97 -12.65 -1.76
C LEU A 561 2.41 -14.06 -2.04
N PRO A 562 2.82 -14.74 -3.12
CA PRO A 562 2.33 -16.09 -3.45
C PRO A 562 2.61 -17.14 -2.36
N ASP A 563 3.70 -16.95 -1.59
CA ASP A 563 4.21 -17.91 -0.61
C ASP A 563 3.85 -17.59 0.85
N SER A 564 2.96 -16.63 1.12
CA SER A 564 2.50 -16.35 2.49
C SER A 564 1.13 -16.97 2.77
N ASP A 565 1.01 -17.73 3.86
CA ASP A 565 -0.26 -18.30 4.34
C ASP A 565 -1.34 -17.21 4.56
N ILE A 566 -0.92 -15.98 4.81
CA ILE A 566 -1.78 -14.80 5.02
C ILE A 566 -2.32 -14.24 3.69
N GLY A 567 -1.58 -14.38 2.59
CA GLY A 567 -2.02 -13.96 1.25
C GLY A 567 -3.25 -14.73 0.74
N GLN A 568 -3.56 -15.86 1.38
CA GLN A 568 -4.73 -16.68 1.09
C GLN A 568 -5.99 -16.24 1.83
N ILE A 569 -5.88 -15.36 2.83
CA ILE A 569 -7.03 -14.89 3.60
C ILE A 569 -7.94 -14.05 2.67
N PRO A 570 -9.24 -14.41 2.52
CA PRO A 570 -10.19 -13.62 1.76
C PRO A 570 -10.43 -12.27 2.43
N THR A 571 -10.39 -11.19 1.64
CA THR A 571 -10.55 -9.82 2.12
C THR A 571 -11.60 -9.07 1.32
N VAL A 572 -12.42 -8.29 2.02
CA VAL A 572 -13.42 -7.37 1.46
C VAL A 572 -13.10 -5.97 1.95
N ILE A 573 -12.92 -5.04 1.02
CA ILE A 573 -12.73 -3.63 1.30
C ILE A 573 -14.11 -2.97 1.42
N PHE A 574 -14.26 -2.02 2.33
CA PHE A 574 -15.44 -1.17 2.42
C PHE A 574 -15.10 0.31 2.49
N GLY A 575 -15.99 1.13 1.95
CA GLY A 575 -15.91 2.59 2.02
C GLY A 575 -17.08 3.19 2.79
N THR A 576 -16.81 4.19 3.63
CA THR A 576 -17.80 4.87 4.48
C THR A 576 -18.10 6.29 4.02
N ILE A 577 -19.17 6.90 4.54
CA ILE A 577 -19.54 8.31 4.26
C ILE A 577 -18.47 9.29 4.74
N ASN A 578 -17.77 8.99 5.84
CA ASN A 578 -16.73 9.85 6.40
C ASN A 578 -15.39 9.73 5.64
N GLY A 579 -15.32 8.92 4.58
CA GLY A 579 -14.10 8.67 3.82
C GLY A 579 -13.18 7.61 4.43
N VAL A 580 -13.63 6.88 5.47
CA VAL A 580 -12.88 5.76 6.02
C VAL A 580 -12.92 4.60 5.01
N ILE A 581 -11.75 4.01 4.77
CA ILE A 581 -11.61 2.76 4.03
C ILE A 581 -11.18 1.71 5.03
N GLY A 582 -11.96 0.64 5.15
CA GLY A 582 -11.64 -0.48 6.03
C GLY A 582 -11.63 -1.80 5.29
N ILE A 583 -11.12 -2.83 5.96
CA ILE A 583 -11.02 -4.19 5.44
C ILE A 583 -11.67 -5.17 6.40
N ILE A 584 -12.44 -6.10 5.86
CA ILE A 584 -12.97 -7.28 6.55
C ILE A 584 -12.20 -8.49 6.04
N ALA A 585 -11.58 -9.24 6.94
CA ALA A 585 -10.82 -10.45 6.62
C ALA A 585 -11.48 -11.68 7.25
N SER A 586 -11.69 -12.73 6.47
CA SER A 586 -12.29 -13.99 6.94
C SER A 586 -11.22 -14.90 7.54
N LEU A 587 -11.12 -14.93 8.86
CA LEU A 587 -10.07 -15.65 9.58
C LEU A 587 -10.36 -17.15 9.77
N PRO A 588 -9.35 -18.03 9.71
CA PRO A 588 -9.47 -19.41 10.17
C PRO A 588 -9.84 -19.51 11.65
N HIS A 589 -10.57 -20.57 12.02
CA HIS A 589 -11.10 -20.75 13.38
C HIS A 589 -10.02 -20.69 14.48
N ASP A 590 -8.88 -21.35 14.27
CA ASP A 590 -7.78 -21.39 15.25
C ASP A 590 -7.17 -19.99 15.48
N GLN A 591 -7.07 -19.19 14.41
CA GLN A 591 -6.59 -17.82 14.50
C GLN A 591 -7.61 -16.91 15.19
N TYR A 592 -8.91 -17.09 14.90
CA TYR A 592 -9.98 -16.35 15.55
C TYR A 592 -9.95 -16.54 17.07
N ILE A 593 -9.90 -17.78 17.56
CA ILE A 593 -9.86 -18.07 19.01
C ILE A 593 -8.65 -17.41 19.68
N PHE A 594 -7.49 -17.48 19.02
CA PHE A 594 -6.28 -16.87 19.53
C PHE A 594 -6.42 -15.34 19.65
N LEU A 595 -6.93 -14.69 18.61
CA LEU A 595 -7.08 -13.23 18.57
C LEU A 595 -8.21 -12.73 19.48
N GLU A 596 -9.28 -13.51 19.64
CA GLU A 596 -10.35 -13.22 20.61
C GLU A 596 -9.82 -13.19 22.05
N LYS A 597 -8.96 -14.16 22.39
CA LYS A 597 -8.26 -14.18 23.68
C LYS A 597 -7.33 -12.98 23.84
N LEU A 598 -6.62 -12.59 22.76
CA LEU A 598 -5.74 -11.42 22.76
C LEU A 598 -6.54 -10.13 22.98
N GLN A 599 -7.63 -9.92 22.23
CA GLN A 599 -8.53 -8.78 22.37
C GLN A 599 -9.05 -8.66 23.81
N SER A 600 -9.58 -9.75 24.37
CA SER A 600 -10.09 -9.80 25.75
C SER A 600 -9.04 -9.47 26.80
N THR A 601 -7.77 -9.76 26.50
CA THR A 601 -6.63 -9.40 27.35
C THR A 601 -6.30 -7.91 27.19
N LEU A 602 -6.21 -7.41 25.95
CA LEU A 602 -5.86 -6.02 25.63
C LEU A 602 -6.84 -5.00 26.23
N VAL A 603 -8.15 -5.29 26.23
CA VAL A 603 -9.19 -4.42 26.85
C VAL A 603 -8.89 -4.13 28.33
N LYS A 604 -8.20 -5.04 29.04
CA LYS A 604 -7.85 -4.83 30.46
C LYS A 604 -6.69 -3.86 30.66
N TYR A 605 -5.80 -3.75 29.67
CA TYR A 605 -4.58 -2.94 29.75
C TYR A 605 -4.71 -1.59 29.02
N ILE A 606 -5.59 -1.52 28.01
CA ILE A 606 -5.87 -0.33 27.23
C ILE A 606 -7.16 0.28 27.74
N LYS A 607 -7.06 1.47 28.33
CA LYS A 607 -8.23 2.24 28.77
C LYS A 607 -8.71 3.11 27.62
N GLY A 608 -9.99 3.00 27.30
CA GLY A 608 -10.64 3.91 26.36
C GLY A 608 -10.54 5.37 26.82
N VAL A 609 -10.46 6.29 25.87
CA VAL A 609 -10.49 7.73 26.15
C VAL A 609 -11.80 8.05 26.88
N GLY A 610 -11.71 8.75 28.01
CA GLY A 610 -12.89 9.04 28.83
C GLY A 610 -13.43 7.86 29.65
N ASN A 611 -12.68 6.76 29.78
CA ASN A 611 -13.10 5.51 30.44
C ASN A 611 -14.33 4.85 29.79
N LEU A 612 -14.55 5.08 28.50
CA LEU A 612 -15.56 4.37 27.73
C LEU A 612 -15.18 2.88 27.61
N SER A 613 -16.15 2.00 27.79
CA SER A 613 -15.94 0.55 27.64
C SER A 613 -15.89 0.18 26.15
N HIS A 614 -14.85 -0.56 25.77
CA HIS A 614 -14.72 -1.11 24.40
C HIS A 614 -15.87 -2.06 24.06
N GLU A 615 -16.25 -2.93 25.00
CA GLU A 615 -17.35 -3.89 24.82
C GLU A 615 -18.69 -3.18 24.56
N GLN A 616 -18.95 -2.09 25.29
CA GLN A 616 -20.16 -1.28 25.08
C GLN A 616 -20.13 -0.56 23.73
N TRP A 617 -18.98 -0.01 23.36
CA TRP A 617 -18.81 0.65 22.06
C TRP A 617 -19.04 -0.30 20.89
N ARG A 618 -18.51 -1.53 20.94
CA ARG A 618 -18.65 -2.51 19.87
C ARG A 618 -19.95 -3.32 19.91
N SER A 619 -20.75 -3.18 20.97
CA SER A 619 -22.04 -3.85 21.09
C SER A 619 -22.99 -3.43 19.97
N PHE A 620 -23.59 -4.41 19.29
CA PHE A 620 -24.58 -4.16 18.24
C PHE A 620 -25.76 -3.40 18.84
N HIS A 621 -26.11 -2.26 18.24
CA HIS A 621 -27.19 -1.42 18.75
C HIS A 621 -28.05 -0.88 17.62
N ASN A 622 -29.33 -1.21 17.63
CA ASN A 622 -30.34 -0.56 16.81
C ASN A 622 -31.61 -0.27 17.62
N ASP A 623 -32.59 0.40 17.00
CA ASP A 623 -33.85 0.81 17.65
C ASP A 623 -34.63 -0.35 18.30
N LYS A 624 -34.37 -1.59 17.87
CA LYS A 624 -35.12 -2.78 18.31
C LYS A 624 -34.37 -3.63 19.33
N LYS A 625 -33.04 -3.74 19.19
CA LYS A 625 -32.22 -4.62 20.02
C LYS A 625 -30.85 -4.02 20.29
N THR A 626 -30.33 -4.36 21.46
CA THR A 626 -28.91 -4.24 21.79
C THR A 626 -28.40 -5.63 22.10
N ALA A 627 -27.29 -6.03 21.47
CA ALA A 627 -26.67 -7.34 21.62
C ALA A 627 -25.15 -7.19 21.74
N GLU A 628 -24.51 -8.12 22.45
CA GLU A 628 -23.05 -8.13 22.56
C GLU A 628 -22.41 -8.44 21.21
N ALA A 629 -21.21 -7.89 20.97
CA ALA A 629 -20.44 -8.19 19.78
C ALA A 629 -20.06 -9.67 19.77
N ARG A 630 -20.26 -10.34 18.63
CA ARG A 630 -19.91 -11.76 18.47
C ARG A 630 -19.37 -12.06 17.09
N ASN A 631 -18.40 -12.97 17.01
CA ASN A 631 -17.77 -13.44 15.76
C ASN A 631 -17.17 -12.31 14.91
N PHE A 632 -16.78 -11.21 15.55
CA PHE A 632 -16.05 -10.10 14.96
C PHE A 632 -14.91 -9.70 15.90
N LEU A 633 -13.76 -9.39 15.32
CA LEU A 633 -12.57 -8.93 16.03
C LEU A 633 -12.23 -7.52 15.60
N ASP A 634 -11.83 -6.69 16.56
CA ASP A 634 -11.43 -5.31 16.35
C ASP A 634 -9.93 -5.26 16.01
N GLY A 635 -9.62 -5.12 14.71
CA GLY A 635 -8.26 -5.00 14.20
C GLY A 635 -7.50 -3.82 14.81
N ASP A 636 -8.15 -2.66 14.93
CA ASP A 636 -7.54 -1.44 15.47
C ASP A 636 -7.06 -1.66 16.92
N LEU A 637 -7.86 -2.37 17.72
CA LEU A 637 -7.49 -2.72 19.10
C LEU A 637 -6.34 -3.73 19.12
N ILE A 638 -6.35 -4.74 18.26
CA ILE A 638 -5.27 -5.74 18.20
C ILE A 638 -3.95 -5.09 17.79
N GLU A 639 -3.96 -4.19 16.81
CA GLU A 639 -2.77 -3.49 16.31
C GLU A 639 -2.16 -2.55 17.34
N SER A 640 -2.99 -1.94 18.18
CA SER A 640 -2.52 -1.09 19.27
C SER A 640 -1.62 -1.82 20.28
N PHE A 641 -1.58 -3.17 20.25
CA PHE A 641 -0.56 -3.94 20.98
C PHE A 641 0.86 -3.48 20.63
N LEU A 642 1.16 -3.21 19.36
CA LEU A 642 2.47 -2.73 18.89
C LEU A 642 2.81 -1.31 19.39
N ASP A 643 1.80 -0.59 19.89
CA ASP A 643 1.95 0.74 20.47
C ASP A 643 2.18 0.75 21.98
N LEU A 644 2.01 -0.39 22.64
CA LEU A 644 2.26 -0.51 24.07
C LEU A 644 3.75 -0.41 24.41
N SER A 645 4.05 0.01 25.65
CA SER A 645 5.42 -0.06 26.17
C SER A 645 5.82 -1.51 26.40
N ARG A 646 7.13 -1.80 26.30
CA ARG A 646 7.68 -3.16 26.47
C ARG A 646 7.26 -3.83 27.77
N SER A 647 7.19 -3.07 28.88
CA SER A 647 6.69 -3.58 30.17
C SER A 647 5.24 -4.09 30.08
N LYS A 648 4.36 -3.35 29.38
CA LYS A 648 2.96 -3.77 29.20
C LYS A 648 2.84 -4.93 28.21
N MET A 649 3.65 -4.94 27.15
CA MET A 649 3.71 -6.07 26.23
C MET A 649 4.11 -7.36 26.95
N GLU A 650 5.06 -7.30 27.89
CA GLU A 650 5.46 -8.45 28.71
C GLU A 650 4.34 -8.93 29.64
N GLU A 651 3.54 -8.03 30.20
CA GLU A 651 2.36 -8.39 31.00
C GLU A 651 1.29 -9.11 30.16
N VAL A 652 0.98 -8.57 28.96
CA VAL A 652 0.05 -9.19 28.01
C VAL A 652 0.56 -10.54 27.54
N SER A 653 1.85 -10.64 27.21
CA SER A 653 2.53 -11.87 26.79
C SER A 653 2.46 -12.96 27.86
N LYS A 654 2.67 -12.61 29.14
CA LYS A 654 2.50 -13.53 30.27
C LYS A 654 1.05 -14.03 30.41
N ALA A 655 0.07 -13.16 30.22
CA ALA A 655 -1.35 -13.55 30.26
C ALA A 655 -1.75 -14.44 29.08
N MET A 656 -1.15 -14.22 27.90
CA MET A 656 -1.38 -15.03 26.71
C MET A 656 -0.67 -16.39 26.76
N GLY A 657 0.48 -16.45 27.45
CA GLY A 657 1.35 -17.63 27.49
C GLY A 657 2.27 -17.75 26.27
N VAL A 658 2.50 -16.66 25.55
CA VAL A 658 3.27 -16.60 24.29
C VAL A 658 4.34 -15.52 24.41
N PRO A 659 5.60 -15.74 23.97
CA PRO A 659 6.66 -14.73 24.02
C PRO A 659 6.27 -13.42 23.31
N VAL A 660 6.75 -12.29 23.83
CA VAL A 660 6.48 -10.95 23.25
C VAL A 660 6.88 -10.89 21.77
N GLU A 661 8.02 -11.47 21.41
CA GLU A 661 8.53 -11.46 20.03
C GLU A 661 7.61 -12.22 19.08
N GLU A 662 7.11 -13.38 19.49
CA GLU A 662 6.18 -14.17 18.67
C GLU A 662 4.81 -13.48 18.55
N LEU A 663 4.31 -12.88 19.65
CA LEU A 663 3.06 -12.14 19.63
C LEU A 663 3.15 -10.90 18.73
N SER A 664 4.26 -10.15 18.82
CA SER A 664 4.51 -8.98 17.98
C SER A 664 4.58 -9.37 16.51
N LYS A 665 5.31 -10.46 16.20
CA LYS A 665 5.40 -10.99 14.83
C LYS A 665 4.03 -11.32 14.24
N ARG A 666 3.16 -12.00 15.00
CA ARG A 666 1.80 -12.33 14.53
C ARG A 666 0.93 -11.09 14.30
N VAL A 667 1.04 -10.07 15.14
CA VAL A 667 0.29 -8.82 14.94
C VAL A 667 0.85 -8.03 13.75
N GLU A 668 2.17 -7.95 13.59
CA GLU A 668 2.84 -7.36 12.41
C GLU A 668 2.51 -8.10 11.11
N GLU A 669 2.21 -9.39 11.18
CA GLU A 669 1.76 -10.18 10.04
C GLU A 669 0.32 -9.79 9.63
N LEU A 670 -0.55 -9.47 10.59
CA LEU A 670 -1.92 -9.01 10.31
C LEU A 670 -1.98 -7.59 9.76
N THR A 671 -1.09 -6.69 10.20
CA THR A 671 -1.03 -5.31 9.66
C THR A 671 -0.65 -5.28 8.18
N ARG A 672 -0.09 -6.37 7.65
CA ARG A 672 0.22 -6.50 6.21
C ARG A 672 -0.98 -6.88 5.35
N LEU A 673 -2.18 -7.07 5.93
CA LEU A 673 -3.39 -7.35 5.17
C LEU A 673 -3.99 -6.09 4.52
N HIS A 674 -3.63 -4.89 5.01
CA HIS A 674 -4.24 -3.62 4.61
C HIS A 674 -3.22 -2.53 4.29
#